data_AF-A0A8H5SB44-F1
#
_entry.id   AF-A0A8H5SB44-F1
#
_cell.length_a   1.000
_cell.length_b   1.000
_cell.length_c   1.000
_cell.angle_alpha   90.00
_cell.angle_beta   90.00
_cell.angle_gamma   90.00
#
_symmetry.space_group_name_H-M   'P 1'
#
loop_
_entity.id
_entity.type
_entity.pdbx_description
1 polymer ?
#
loop_
_entity_poly.entity_id
_entity_poly.type
_entity_poly.pdbx_seq_one_letter_code
_entity_poly.pdbx_strand_id
1 'polypeptide(L)'
;MRLLSLSSTLLLAANAAAYDALLHFGPAAQVETRSVDQIYKAALKEGGVVTAWFGGDEKNQNDAVKNAFESTFPGMKLNQTVDLSKYLDGNIDQQLANNNVYVDTIAMQTTQDFPRWKEEGALLYYAPAGFDKIYSGLKDTDAAYYGYTGIAWQLVWNADKWKGKKAPAEYSDFLAPEYTGKLALTYPNDDDSILFLFDKILNQYGESWFNKLLQQKPRWVRGAATPQTLVRNPKTPYVATFTSAIGLSTGAGSLNATFPKKSNFISWAQHTAILKDAPHPEGAKLLQNFLLSKDFQKTSGFWPVRSDVAPPAGFPDLVDQAHTDPHDFMRFMVDRERVERLRFWFEKRLGTAQGLSPLDDDLDPNQQEIDALERGEQPMGDEVGPDQKSEQQVDENLVTWETPKDSTNPKNWSIKKKWTALICVSLFTFISPLTSTMVAPALPSIGESLHITSSLELALTLSIFVAAYAVGPLFWGPISELRGRVIVLQVSNLWFLCFNLGCALSHNKSSMIAFRFLAGLGGSAPLAVGGGVISDMFQPEERGRAISVYSVAPLLGPAFGPIAGGWVAERTTWRWVFYSTTIACGFVQVAALLFLKETYAPVILGRKKQSLTKETGNTKLFTEYDNPDRTFARTLGIALTRPFRLLFTQPIVMFLAAYMTYLYGTMYLVLSTFSGLFAKVYHETPGYQGLNYISLALGLFIGTQICARSQDRIYRALKRRRCKEGQLGRPEFRVPMMIPGAILVPIGLLIYAWTAEKRTHWIGPNVGACIYTMGLIMCYQCIQGYLVDSYARYAASAVAAATVTRSLAGFGFPLFAADMYDALGYGWGGTLLAGLAVVLGWPAPVLLWFYGEKLRAKSKFAR
;
A
#
# COMPACT_ATOMS: atom_id res chain seq x y z
N MET A 1 -19.15 -37.76 -8.10
CA MET A 1 -18.86 -36.46 -8.74
C MET A 1 -18.99 -35.23 -7.82
N ARG A 2 -19.50 -35.34 -6.57
CA ARG A 2 -19.58 -34.22 -5.59
C ARG A 2 -18.37 -34.04 -4.66
N LEU A 3 -17.41 -34.97 -4.67
CA LEU A 3 -16.22 -34.94 -3.80
C LEU A 3 -14.98 -34.28 -4.43
N LEU A 4 -14.97 -34.07 -5.77
CA LEU A 4 -13.82 -33.51 -6.50
C LEU A 4 -13.79 -31.97 -6.54
N SER A 5 -14.93 -31.29 -6.38
CA SER A 5 -14.99 -29.82 -6.34
C SER A 5 -14.67 -29.24 -4.96
N LEU A 6 -15.07 -29.93 -3.89
CA LEU A 6 -14.72 -29.52 -2.52
C LEU A 6 -13.23 -29.73 -2.26
N SER A 7 -12.65 -30.84 -2.73
CA SER A 7 -11.24 -31.16 -2.56
C SER A 7 -10.31 -30.22 -3.34
N SER A 8 -10.69 -29.74 -4.52
CA SER A 8 -9.90 -28.74 -5.26
C SER A 8 -9.98 -27.34 -4.64
N THR A 9 -11.13 -26.96 -4.08
CA THR A 9 -11.28 -25.69 -3.33
C THR A 9 -10.58 -25.75 -1.97
N LEU A 10 -10.62 -26.90 -1.29
CA LEU A 10 -9.86 -27.19 -0.07
C LEU A 10 -8.37 -27.33 -0.35
N LEU A 11 -7.93 -27.85 -1.50
CA LEU A 11 -6.51 -27.83 -1.88
C LEU A 11 -6.03 -26.42 -2.22
N LEU A 12 -6.86 -25.56 -2.83
CA LEU A 12 -6.50 -24.16 -3.07
C LEU A 12 -6.46 -23.34 -1.77
N ALA A 13 -7.39 -23.57 -0.84
CA ALA A 13 -7.41 -22.92 0.47
C ALA A 13 -6.33 -23.49 1.42
N ALA A 14 -6.10 -24.81 1.40
CA ALA A 14 -5.05 -25.46 2.18
C ALA A 14 -3.67 -25.16 1.61
N ASN A 15 -3.50 -25.01 0.30
CA ASN A 15 -2.25 -24.51 -0.26
C ASN A 15 -2.09 -23.02 0.06
N ALA A 16 -3.12 -22.17 -0.06
CA ALA A 16 -3.03 -20.77 0.35
C ALA A 16 -2.73 -20.57 1.85
N ALA A 17 -3.23 -21.46 2.71
CA ALA A 17 -2.93 -21.47 4.15
C ALA A 17 -1.57 -22.14 4.48
N ALA A 18 -1.18 -23.18 3.74
CA ALA A 18 0.14 -23.81 3.87
C ALA A 18 1.26 -22.91 3.31
N TYR A 19 0.96 -22.03 2.35
CA TYR A 19 1.91 -21.04 1.82
C TYR A 19 2.26 -19.95 2.86
N ASP A 20 1.40 -19.67 3.84
CA ASP A 20 1.67 -18.72 4.93
C ASP A 20 2.58 -19.36 6.01
N ALA A 21 2.46 -20.67 6.24
CA ALA A 21 3.25 -21.39 7.23
C ALA A 21 4.62 -21.87 6.71
N LEU A 22 4.78 -22.11 5.41
CA LEU A 22 6.01 -22.73 4.86
C LEU A 22 7.10 -21.72 4.46
N LEU A 23 6.82 -20.41 4.41
CA LEU A 23 7.71 -19.45 3.74
C LEU A 23 7.97 -18.13 4.49
N HIS A 24 7.83 -18.07 5.83
CA HIS A 24 8.23 -16.93 6.69
C HIS A 24 9.17 -15.92 6.00
N PHE A 25 8.63 -14.87 5.38
CA PHE A 25 9.34 -14.01 4.42
C PHE A 25 10.09 -12.83 5.08
N GLY A 26 10.60 -13.06 6.29
CA GLY A 26 11.65 -12.27 6.95
C GLY A 26 12.68 -13.23 7.55
N PRO A 27 13.89 -12.78 7.94
CA PRO A 27 14.72 -13.59 8.82
C PRO A 27 13.86 -14.01 10.02
N ALA A 28 13.86 -15.31 10.36
CA ALA A 28 13.07 -15.80 11.49
C ALA A 28 13.45 -15.01 12.75
N ALA A 29 12.45 -14.50 13.47
CA ALA A 29 12.67 -13.80 14.71
C ALA A 29 13.51 -14.67 15.65
N GLN A 30 14.60 -14.11 16.16
CA GLN A 30 15.41 -14.77 17.18
C GLN A 30 14.62 -14.74 18.48
N VAL A 31 13.95 -15.84 18.78
CA VAL A 31 13.21 -16.00 20.04
C VAL A 31 14.22 -16.28 21.15
N GLU A 32 14.24 -15.43 22.17
CA GLU A 32 15.11 -15.62 23.31
C GLU A 32 14.64 -16.81 24.14
N THR A 33 15.54 -17.79 24.30
CA THR A 33 15.30 -19.02 25.06
C THR A 33 16.24 -19.14 26.25
N ARG A 34 17.27 -18.28 26.33
CA ARG A 34 18.25 -18.25 27.40
C ARG A 34 17.68 -17.54 28.62
N SER A 35 18.19 -17.90 29.81
CA SER A 35 17.87 -17.13 31.02
C SER A 35 18.55 -15.76 30.99
N VAL A 36 18.00 -14.79 31.73
CA VAL A 36 18.60 -13.44 31.84
C VAL A 36 20.06 -13.53 32.30
N ASP A 37 20.39 -14.43 33.23
CA ASP A 37 21.78 -14.68 33.67
C ASP A 37 22.71 -15.18 32.56
N GLN A 38 22.20 -15.99 31.63
CA GLN A 38 22.98 -16.47 30.49
C GLN A 38 23.26 -15.34 29.50
N ILE A 39 22.27 -14.47 29.24
CA ILE A 39 22.44 -13.28 28.39
C ILE A 39 23.41 -12.31 29.04
N TYR A 40 23.29 -12.07 30.35
CA TYR A 40 24.19 -11.21 31.11
C TYR A 40 25.64 -11.70 31.07
N LYS A 41 25.90 -13.00 31.27
CA LYS A 41 27.24 -13.58 31.11
C LYS A 41 27.78 -13.45 29.68
N ALA A 42 26.91 -13.49 28.66
CA ALA A 42 27.30 -13.29 27.27
C ALA A 42 27.65 -11.81 27.01
N ALA A 43 26.84 -10.88 27.50
CA ALA A 43 27.07 -9.43 27.40
C ALA A 43 28.37 -8.99 28.11
N LEU A 44 28.70 -9.57 29.27
CA LEU A 44 29.99 -9.33 29.93
C LEU A 44 31.18 -9.83 29.10
N LYS A 45 31.05 -10.96 28.41
CA LYS A 45 32.09 -11.46 27.48
C LYS A 45 32.23 -10.60 26.23
N GLU A 46 31.16 -9.93 25.82
CA GLU A 46 31.11 -8.96 24.72
C GLU A 46 31.68 -7.59 25.10
N GLY A 47 32.18 -7.43 26.33
CA GLY A 47 32.85 -6.21 26.81
C GLY A 47 32.07 -5.45 27.88
N GLY A 48 30.86 -5.90 28.23
CA GLY A 48 30.09 -5.30 29.34
C GLY A 48 29.54 -3.91 29.03
N VAL A 49 29.30 -3.58 27.77
CA VAL A 49 28.81 -2.27 27.34
C VAL A 49 27.57 -2.43 26.46
N VAL A 50 26.64 -1.50 26.56
CA VAL A 50 25.55 -1.31 25.60
C VAL A 50 25.35 0.18 25.36
N THR A 51 25.32 0.60 24.10
CA THR A 51 25.09 1.99 23.68
C THR A 51 23.64 2.15 23.24
N ALA A 52 22.88 2.95 23.98
CA ALA A 52 21.45 3.10 23.77
C ALA A 52 21.06 4.56 23.53
N TRP A 53 20.27 4.81 22.48
CA TRP A 53 19.74 6.14 22.19
C TRP A 53 18.26 6.22 22.55
N PHE A 54 17.93 7.12 23.47
CA PHE A 54 16.58 7.32 23.95
C PHE A 54 16.05 8.68 23.48
N GLY A 55 14.86 8.67 22.91
CA GLY A 55 14.10 9.90 22.66
C GLY A 55 13.69 10.53 23.99
N GLY A 56 14.03 11.80 24.17
CA GLY A 56 13.66 12.57 25.35
C GLY A 56 13.91 14.07 25.16
N ASP A 57 13.36 14.86 26.07
CA ASP A 57 13.38 16.32 26.07
C ASP A 57 14.32 16.91 27.14
N GLU A 58 14.92 16.11 28.02
CA GLU A 58 15.94 16.52 29.01
C GLU A 58 17.10 15.51 29.02
N LYS A 59 18.37 15.94 29.20
CA LYS A 59 19.52 15.02 29.08
C LYS A 59 19.50 13.89 30.11
N ASN A 60 18.94 14.17 31.30
CA ASN A 60 18.86 13.23 32.42
C ASN A 60 17.55 12.42 32.46
N GLN A 61 16.64 12.58 31.49
CA GLN A 61 15.30 11.97 31.52
C GLN A 61 15.30 10.44 31.63
N ASN A 62 16.35 9.76 31.15
CA ASN A 62 16.49 8.30 31.20
C ASN A 62 17.52 7.82 32.25
N ASP A 63 18.08 8.69 33.10
CA ASP A 63 19.06 8.30 34.14
C ASP A 63 18.50 7.24 35.09
N ALA A 64 17.19 7.26 35.38
CA ALA A 64 16.55 6.24 36.20
C ALA A 64 16.66 4.83 35.56
N VAL A 65 16.48 4.73 34.24
CA VAL A 65 16.62 3.47 33.49
C VAL A 65 18.06 2.99 33.55
N LYS A 66 19.02 3.90 33.33
CA LYS A 66 20.45 3.61 33.43
C LYS A 66 20.86 3.10 34.80
N ASN A 67 20.51 3.84 35.86
CA ASN A 67 20.86 3.47 37.23
C ASN A 67 20.25 2.12 37.63
N ALA A 68 19.00 1.86 37.23
CA ALA A 68 18.33 0.59 37.51
C ALA A 68 18.97 -0.57 36.73
N PHE A 69 19.36 -0.37 35.47
CA PHE A 69 20.04 -1.38 34.65
C PHE A 69 21.43 -1.72 35.19
N GLU A 70 22.28 -0.72 35.44
CA GLU A 70 23.65 -0.90 35.95
C GLU A 70 23.65 -1.48 37.37
N SER A 71 22.65 -1.14 38.20
CA SER A 71 22.50 -1.74 39.53
C SER A 71 22.03 -3.19 39.48
N THR A 72 21.23 -3.57 38.47
CA THR A 72 20.70 -4.93 38.30
C THR A 72 21.75 -5.86 37.68
N PHE A 73 22.62 -5.34 36.82
CA PHE A 73 23.68 -6.09 36.13
C PHE A 73 25.07 -5.49 36.43
N PRO A 74 25.67 -5.80 37.60
CA PRO A 74 26.99 -5.27 37.96
C PRO A 74 28.04 -5.50 36.87
N GLY A 75 28.83 -4.48 36.53
CA GLY A 75 29.84 -4.58 35.47
C GLY A 75 29.32 -4.43 34.04
N MET A 76 28.01 -4.28 33.84
CA MET A 76 27.46 -3.69 32.61
C MET A 76 27.47 -2.16 32.69
N LYS A 77 27.79 -1.49 31.59
CA LYS A 77 27.71 -0.03 31.44
C LYS A 77 26.72 0.33 30.33
N LEU A 78 25.71 1.15 30.65
CA LEU A 78 24.76 1.69 29.68
C LEU A 78 25.24 3.06 29.23
N ASN A 79 25.86 3.10 28.04
CA ASN A 79 26.23 4.35 27.38
C ASN A 79 25.00 4.97 26.72
N GLN A 80 24.20 5.69 27.51
CA GLN A 80 22.98 6.32 27.01
C GLN A 80 23.24 7.68 26.37
N THR A 81 22.49 7.98 25.33
CA THR A 81 22.33 9.34 24.78
C THR A 81 20.84 9.67 24.78
N VAL A 82 20.49 10.83 25.35
CA VAL A 82 19.14 11.36 25.30
C VAL A 82 19.16 12.61 24.43
N ASP A 83 18.32 12.63 23.40
CA ASP A 83 18.14 13.75 22.49
C ASP A 83 16.72 13.66 21.88
N LEU A 84 16.30 14.71 21.17
CA LEU A 84 15.01 14.74 20.49
C LEU A 84 14.98 13.65 19.41
N SER A 85 13.88 12.90 19.37
CA SER A 85 13.76 11.75 18.44
C SER A 85 13.96 12.15 16.97
N LYS A 86 13.58 13.38 16.60
CA LYS A 86 13.74 13.99 15.26
C LYS A 86 15.19 14.32 14.84
N TYR A 87 16.13 14.22 15.78
CA TYR A 87 17.57 14.36 15.50
C TYR A 87 18.27 13.01 15.61
N LEU A 88 17.85 12.17 16.57
CA LEU A 88 18.34 10.80 16.69
C LEU A 88 18.03 9.97 15.44
N ASP A 89 16.84 10.10 14.87
CA ASP A 89 16.46 9.39 13.64
C ASP A 89 17.39 9.73 12.46
N GLY A 90 17.66 11.02 12.21
CA GLY A 90 18.57 11.48 11.16
C GLY A 90 20.01 11.05 11.41
N ASN A 91 20.44 11.01 12.67
CA ASN A 91 21.77 10.51 13.04
C ASN A 91 21.88 8.98 12.88
N ILE A 92 20.81 8.23 13.14
CA ILE A 92 20.74 6.78 12.87
C ILE A 92 20.77 6.54 11.37
N ASP A 93 19.97 7.27 10.60
CA ASP A 93 19.98 7.22 9.14
C ASP A 93 21.39 7.49 8.58
N GLN A 94 22.10 8.49 9.13
CA GLN A 94 23.49 8.74 8.76
C GLN A 94 24.45 7.58 9.10
N GLN A 95 24.27 6.90 10.24
CA GLN A 95 25.05 5.71 10.60
C GLN A 95 24.80 4.55 9.63
N LEU A 96 23.52 4.31 9.31
CA LEU A 96 23.09 3.27 8.38
C LEU A 96 23.59 3.55 6.96
N ALA A 97 23.48 4.79 6.48
CA ALA A 97 23.95 5.22 5.17
C ALA A 97 25.47 5.08 5.02
N ASN A 98 26.22 5.34 6.10
CA ASN A 98 27.68 5.22 6.11
C ASN A 98 28.17 3.78 6.39
N ASN A 99 27.27 2.83 6.65
CA ASN A 99 27.60 1.49 7.17
C ASN A 99 28.54 1.53 8.40
N ASN A 100 28.33 2.50 9.28
CA ASN A 100 29.11 2.69 10.50
C ASN A 100 28.17 2.81 11.69
N VAL A 101 27.51 1.69 12.01
CA VAL A 101 26.59 1.60 13.15
C VAL A 101 27.41 1.43 14.42
N TYR A 102 27.30 2.39 15.33
CA TYR A 102 27.94 2.34 16.66
C TYR A 102 26.93 2.39 17.80
N VAL A 103 25.65 2.55 17.49
CA VAL A 103 24.53 2.44 18.43
C VAL A 103 24.01 1.01 18.44
N ASP A 104 23.74 0.47 19.63
CA ASP A 104 23.28 -0.91 19.78
C ASP A 104 21.76 -1.01 19.72
N THR A 105 21.08 -0.14 20.46
CA THR A 105 19.63 -0.18 20.66
C THR A 105 19.05 1.22 20.71
N ILE A 106 17.82 1.37 20.22
CA ILE A 106 17.15 2.66 20.08
C ILE A 106 15.76 2.58 20.70
N ALA A 107 15.32 3.66 21.36
CA ALA A 107 14.02 3.76 22.02
C ALA A 107 13.43 5.16 21.85
N MET A 108 12.50 5.35 20.91
CA MET A 108 12.15 6.69 20.41
C MET A 108 10.65 6.88 20.18
N GLN A 109 10.25 8.15 20.09
CA GLN A 109 8.87 8.59 19.85
C GLN A 109 8.49 8.64 18.36
N THR A 110 9.47 8.61 17.46
CA THR A 110 9.28 8.57 15.99
C THR A 110 8.76 7.21 15.52
N THR A 111 7.53 6.88 15.91
CA THR A 111 6.92 5.56 15.73
C THR A 111 6.86 5.07 14.27
N GLN A 112 6.84 5.99 13.31
CA GLN A 112 6.84 5.73 11.87
C GLN A 112 8.18 5.24 11.32
N ASP A 113 9.29 5.55 11.99
CA ASP A 113 10.63 5.22 11.48
C ASP A 113 11.02 3.76 11.73
N PHE A 114 10.43 3.13 12.75
CA PHE A 114 10.64 1.70 13.01
C PHE A 114 10.14 0.78 11.88
N PRO A 115 8.89 0.90 11.37
CA PRO A 115 8.47 0.21 10.15
C PRO A 115 9.39 0.47 8.95
N ARG A 116 9.85 1.71 8.77
CA ARG A 116 10.76 2.09 7.68
C ARG A 116 12.11 1.39 7.81
N TRP A 117 12.75 1.45 8.97
CA TRP A 117 14.02 0.75 9.26
C TRP A 117 13.89 -0.77 9.14
N LYS A 118 12.74 -1.34 9.51
CA LYS A 118 12.42 -2.74 9.24
C LYS A 118 12.41 -3.05 7.74
N GLU A 119 11.71 -2.26 6.93
CA GLU A 119 11.69 -2.43 5.46
C GLU A 119 13.07 -2.25 4.81
N GLU A 120 13.89 -1.38 5.40
CA GLU A 120 15.29 -1.15 5.05
C GLU A 120 16.21 -2.29 5.55
N GLY A 121 15.71 -3.18 6.40
CA GLY A 121 16.46 -4.30 6.96
C GLY A 121 17.57 -3.85 7.90
N ALA A 122 17.38 -2.70 8.55
CA ALA A 122 18.30 -2.09 9.50
C ALA A 122 18.10 -2.59 10.94
N LEU A 123 17.01 -3.30 11.22
CA LEU A 123 16.68 -3.81 12.55
C LEU A 123 17.00 -5.30 12.69
N LEU A 124 17.43 -5.70 13.88
CA LEU A 124 17.53 -7.09 14.29
C LEU A 124 16.16 -7.61 14.72
N TYR A 125 15.76 -8.76 14.17
CA TYR A 125 14.49 -9.41 14.46
C TYR A 125 14.68 -10.25 15.72
N TYR A 126 14.40 -9.66 16.89
CA TYR A 126 14.69 -10.24 18.19
C TYR A 126 13.47 -10.17 19.10
N ALA A 127 13.00 -11.35 19.53
CA ALA A 127 11.89 -11.49 20.46
C ALA A 127 12.44 -11.77 21.89
N PRO A 128 12.54 -10.76 22.77
CA PRO A 128 12.97 -10.94 24.16
C PRO A 128 11.96 -11.75 24.98
N ALA A 129 12.36 -12.17 26.18
CA ALA A 129 11.48 -12.89 27.11
C ALA A 129 10.24 -12.04 27.45
N GLY A 130 9.05 -12.59 27.20
CA GLY A 130 7.77 -11.89 27.39
C GLY A 130 7.28 -11.09 26.18
N PHE A 131 7.98 -11.15 25.04
CA PHE A 131 7.52 -10.55 23.78
C PHE A 131 6.12 -11.04 23.36
N ASP A 132 5.80 -12.31 23.60
CA ASP A 132 4.48 -12.89 23.33
C ASP A 132 3.36 -12.23 24.17
N LYS A 133 3.70 -11.70 25.34
CA LYS A 133 2.78 -11.02 26.27
C LYS A 133 2.52 -9.55 25.93
N ILE A 134 3.34 -8.94 25.09
CA ILE A 134 3.09 -7.57 24.62
C ILE A 134 1.77 -7.56 23.82
N TYR A 135 0.91 -6.56 24.07
CA TYR A 135 -0.35 -6.41 23.32
C TYR A 135 -0.08 -6.39 21.81
N SER A 136 -0.90 -7.10 21.04
CA SER A 136 -0.64 -7.39 19.62
C SER A 136 -0.53 -6.14 18.74
N GLY A 137 -1.19 -5.04 19.10
CA GLY A 137 -1.10 -3.78 18.37
C GLY A 137 0.04 -2.85 18.84
N LEU A 138 0.76 -3.21 19.90
CA LEU A 138 1.94 -2.48 20.40
C LEU A 138 3.26 -3.18 20.04
N LYS A 139 3.24 -4.16 19.13
CA LYS A 139 4.44 -4.86 18.67
C LYS A 139 4.39 -5.19 17.19
N ASP A 140 5.56 -5.27 16.58
CA ASP A 140 5.71 -5.81 15.22
C ASP A 140 5.52 -7.33 15.20
N THR A 141 4.89 -7.89 14.17
CA THR A 141 4.63 -9.33 14.09
C THR A 141 5.90 -10.17 13.95
N ASP A 142 6.97 -9.58 13.39
CA ASP A 142 8.23 -10.27 13.13
C ASP A 142 9.29 -9.96 14.21
N ALA A 143 8.88 -9.31 15.30
CA ALA A 143 9.76 -8.89 16.40
C ALA A 143 10.92 -7.98 15.98
N ALA A 144 10.73 -7.16 14.93
CA ALA A 144 11.73 -6.17 14.54
C ALA A 144 11.75 -4.96 15.50
N TYR A 145 10.61 -4.62 16.08
CA TYR A 145 10.45 -3.56 17.08
C TYR A 145 9.19 -3.80 17.91
N TYR A 146 9.12 -3.18 19.08
CA TYR A 146 7.97 -3.32 19.99
C TYR A 146 7.90 -2.16 20.97
N GLY A 147 6.72 -1.93 21.53
CA GLY A 147 6.53 -1.01 22.63
C GLY A 147 7.25 -1.53 23.86
N TYR A 148 7.90 -0.66 24.63
CA TYR A 148 8.44 -1.01 25.95
C TYR A 148 7.79 -0.23 27.10
N THR A 149 7.14 0.89 26.82
CA THR A 149 6.40 1.65 27.84
C THR A 149 5.26 2.44 27.21
N GLY A 150 4.16 2.60 27.95
CA GLY A 150 2.97 3.33 27.54
C GLY A 150 2.88 4.73 28.14
N ILE A 151 2.86 5.76 27.31
CA ILE A 151 2.88 7.17 27.70
C ILE A 151 1.58 7.85 27.26
N ALA A 152 1.12 8.85 28.01
CA ALA A 152 0.00 9.70 27.63
C ALA A 152 0.18 11.11 28.20
N TRP A 153 -0.28 12.13 27.48
CA TRP A 153 -0.32 13.49 28.01
C TRP A 153 -1.49 13.70 28.98
N GLN A 154 -1.23 14.46 30.03
CA GLN A 154 -2.12 14.67 31.17
C GLN A 154 -2.50 16.14 31.32
N LEU A 155 -3.63 16.40 31.98
CA LEU A 155 -3.95 17.72 32.50
C LEU A 155 -3.21 17.86 33.84
N VAL A 156 -2.13 18.64 33.84
CA VAL A 156 -1.23 18.79 34.99
C VAL A 156 -1.42 20.16 35.62
N TRP A 157 -1.49 20.21 36.95
CA TRP A 157 -1.50 21.46 37.69
C TRP A 157 -0.72 21.36 39.00
N ASN A 158 -0.25 22.50 39.49
CA ASN A 158 0.39 22.60 40.79
C ASN A 158 -0.66 22.85 41.88
N ALA A 159 -0.82 21.89 42.80
CA ALA A 159 -1.84 21.93 43.85
C ALA A 159 -1.63 23.07 44.84
N ASP A 160 -0.37 23.45 45.10
CA ASP A 160 -0.04 24.54 46.02
C ASP A 160 -0.36 25.90 45.41
N LYS A 161 -0.04 26.09 44.11
CA LYS A 161 -0.34 27.33 43.38
C LYS A 161 -1.82 27.47 43.00
N TRP A 162 -2.55 26.36 42.90
CA TRP A 162 -3.96 26.31 42.49
C TRP A 162 -4.92 25.96 43.64
N LYS A 163 -4.53 26.28 44.87
CA LYS A 163 -5.28 25.95 46.08
C LYS A 163 -6.60 26.71 46.15
N GLY A 164 -7.69 26.00 46.46
CA GLY A 164 -9.04 26.57 46.57
C GLY A 164 -9.72 26.86 45.23
N LYS A 165 -9.10 26.47 44.09
CA LYS A 165 -9.67 26.58 42.75
C LYS A 165 -10.11 25.21 42.23
N LYS A 166 -11.02 25.22 41.24
CA LYS A 166 -11.48 23.99 40.58
C LYS A 166 -10.31 23.37 39.80
N ALA A 167 -10.03 22.09 40.05
CA ALA A 167 -9.04 21.34 39.29
C ALA A 167 -9.46 21.24 37.80
N PRO A 168 -8.51 21.34 36.85
CA PRO A 168 -8.81 21.16 35.43
C PRO A 168 -9.28 19.72 35.19
N ALA A 169 -10.42 19.57 34.51
CA ALA A 169 -11.00 18.27 34.16
C ALA A 169 -11.17 18.09 32.65
N GLU A 170 -11.24 19.16 31.88
CA GLU A 170 -11.35 19.15 30.42
C GLU A 170 -10.47 20.25 29.80
N TYR A 171 -10.12 20.11 28.51
CA TYR A 171 -9.36 21.15 27.78
C TYR A 171 -10.09 22.50 27.74
N SER A 172 -11.42 22.51 27.83
CA SER A 172 -12.21 23.74 27.91
C SER A 172 -12.03 24.50 29.23
N ASP A 173 -11.66 23.82 30.33
CA ASP A 173 -11.44 24.51 31.62
C ASP A 173 -10.26 25.48 31.55
N PHE A 174 -9.26 25.20 30.69
CA PHE A 174 -8.09 26.05 30.47
C PHE A 174 -8.42 27.39 29.78
N LEU A 175 -9.66 27.59 29.31
CA LEU A 175 -10.13 28.85 28.74
C LEU A 175 -10.73 29.80 29.79
N ALA A 176 -10.83 29.37 31.05
CA ALA A 176 -11.36 30.22 32.11
C ALA A 176 -10.42 31.42 32.34
N PRO A 177 -10.94 32.64 32.56
CA PRO A 177 -10.12 33.86 32.74
C PRO A 177 -9.05 33.73 33.82
N GLU A 178 -9.25 32.85 34.80
CA GLU A 178 -8.31 32.58 35.89
C GLU A 178 -6.94 32.05 35.42
N TYR A 179 -6.88 31.44 34.23
CA TYR A 179 -5.68 30.88 33.60
C TYR A 179 -4.90 31.89 32.74
N THR A 180 -5.41 33.11 32.55
CA THR A 180 -4.74 34.16 31.76
C THR A 180 -3.33 34.42 32.30
N GLY A 181 -2.31 34.21 31.46
CA GLY A 181 -0.89 34.39 31.79
C GLY A 181 -0.29 33.31 32.70
N LYS A 182 -1.01 32.22 32.99
CA LYS A 182 -0.58 31.17 33.95
C LYS A 182 -0.39 29.79 33.32
N LEU A 183 -0.55 29.66 32.01
CA LEU A 183 -0.34 28.40 31.28
C LEU A 183 1.07 28.34 30.71
N ALA A 184 1.73 27.19 30.83
CA ALA A 184 2.95 26.86 30.09
C ALA A 184 2.61 25.70 29.14
N LEU A 185 2.82 25.88 27.83
CA LEU A 185 2.46 24.92 26.80
C LEU A 185 3.61 24.71 25.81
N THR A 186 3.75 23.50 25.31
CA THR A 186 4.73 23.19 24.27
C THR A 186 4.20 23.61 22.90
N TYR A 187 5.07 24.16 22.05
CA TYR A 187 4.73 24.47 20.66
C TYR A 187 4.23 23.21 19.92
N PRO A 188 3.01 23.22 19.34
CA PRO A 188 2.51 22.09 18.55
C PRO A 188 3.36 21.85 17.30
N ASN A 189 4.01 22.89 16.76
CA ASN A 189 4.93 22.77 15.63
C ASN A 189 6.37 22.37 16.02
N ASP A 190 6.67 22.09 17.29
CA ASP A 190 7.99 21.62 17.76
C ASP A 190 8.03 20.10 18.02
N ASP A 191 6.98 19.54 18.63
CA ASP A 191 6.86 18.13 19.00
C ASP A 191 5.65 17.45 18.31
N ASP A 192 5.86 16.28 17.72
CA ASP A 192 4.82 15.57 16.95
C ASP A 192 3.68 15.00 17.79
N SER A 193 3.95 14.57 19.03
CA SER A 193 2.89 14.09 19.94
C SER A 193 2.04 15.25 20.45
N ILE A 194 2.64 16.43 20.63
CA ILE A 194 1.90 17.66 20.94
C ILE A 194 1.12 18.13 19.72
N LEU A 195 1.69 18.06 18.52
CA LEU A 195 0.96 18.33 17.28
C LEU A 195 -0.30 17.47 17.19
N PHE A 196 -0.18 16.18 17.50
CA PHE A 196 -1.31 15.25 17.48
C PHE A 196 -2.32 15.49 18.62
N LEU A 197 -1.84 15.88 19.80
CA LEU A 197 -2.71 16.32 20.89
C LEU A 197 -3.59 17.50 20.44
N PHE A 198 -2.99 18.51 19.83
CA PHE A 198 -3.71 19.67 19.33
C PHE A 198 -4.62 19.33 18.15
N ASP A 199 -4.25 18.39 17.28
CA ASP A 199 -5.15 17.84 16.25
C ASP A 199 -6.42 17.25 16.89
N LYS A 200 -6.27 16.43 17.94
CA LYS A 200 -7.42 15.85 18.67
C LYS A 200 -8.31 16.93 19.28
N ILE A 201 -7.70 17.94 19.92
CA ILE A 201 -8.45 19.03 20.56
C ILE A 201 -9.16 19.88 19.51
N LEU A 202 -8.50 20.23 18.40
CA LEU A 202 -9.10 21.01 17.30
C LEU A 202 -10.25 20.25 16.62
N ASN A 203 -10.11 18.94 16.42
CA ASN A 203 -11.18 18.13 15.85
C ASN A 203 -12.42 18.08 16.76
N GLN A 204 -12.25 18.22 18.07
CA GLN A 204 -13.35 18.18 19.04
C GLN A 204 -13.97 19.56 19.31
N TYR A 205 -13.16 20.61 19.40
CA TYR A 205 -13.60 21.95 19.83
C TYR A 205 -13.54 23.03 18.73
N GLY A 206 -12.94 22.72 17.59
CA GLY A 206 -12.77 23.62 16.45
C GLY A 206 -11.73 24.73 16.67
N GLU A 207 -11.46 25.51 15.62
CA GLU A 207 -10.50 26.61 15.66
C GLU A 207 -10.87 27.69 16.69
N SER A 208 -12.17 27.85 16.99
CA SER A 208 -12.65 28.84 17.96
C SER A 208 -12.10 28.62 19.37
N TRP A 209 -11.87 27.37 19.76
CA TRP A 209 -11.24 27.03 21.05
C TRP A 209 -9.78 27.46 21.07
N PHE A 210 -9.04 27.23 19.99
CA PHE A 210 -7.64 27.62 19.90
C PHE A 210 -7.48 29.14 19.93
N ASN A 211 -8.35 29.88 19.24
CA ASN A 211 -8.35 31.34 19.31
C ASN A 211 -8.62 31.86 20.73
N LYS A 212 -9.51 31.21 21.49
CA LYS A 212 -9.74 31.53 22.91
C LYS A 212 -8.56 31.13 23.81
N LEU A 213 -7.86 30.05 23.48
CA LEU A 213 -6.64 29.65 24.18
C LEU A 213 -5.56 30.73 24.02
N LEU A 214 -5.39 31.28 22.81
CA LEU A 214 -4.45 32.37 22.56
C LEU A 214 -4.76 33.62 23.40
N GLN A 215 -6.05 33.90 23.66
CA GLN A 215 -6.45 35.00 24.55
C GLN A 215 -6.02 34.79 26.00
N GLN A 216 -5.77 33.55 26.43
CA GLN A 216 -5.20 33.25 27.75
C GLN A 216 -3.70 33.57 27.84
N LYS A 217 -3.06 34.01 26.75
CA LYS A 217 -1.63 34.35 26.69
C LYS A 217 -0.74 33.24 27.30
N PRO A 218 -0.86 31.97 26.85
CA PRO A 218 0.00 30.90 27.34
C PRO A 218 1.46 31.19 26.99
N ARG A 219 2.37 30.79 27.88
CA ARG A 219 3.80 30.74 27.57
C ARG A 219 4.08 29.51 26.72
N TRP A 220 4.43 29.75 25.46
CA TRP A 220 4.90 28.71 24.57
C TRP A 220 6.37 28.40 24.82
N VAL A 221 6.72 27.11 24.93
CA VAL A 221 8.09 26.62 25.16
C VAL A 221 8.40 25.43 24.26
N ARG A 222 9.68 25.10 24.14
CA ARG A 222 10.16 23.92 23.42
C ARG A 222 10.31 22.73 24.36
N GLY A 223 10.09 21.51 23.84
CA GLY A 223 10.08 20.26 24.60
C GLY A 223 8.83 20.06 25.48
N ALA A 224 8.41 18.81 25.67
CA ALA A 224 7.23 18.44 26.47
C ALA A 224 7.52 18.37 27.98
N ALA A 225 8.79 18.25 28.39
CA ALA A 225 9.18 18.29 29.81
C ALA A 225 9.19 19.73 30.40
N THR A 226 9.62 20.72 29.61
CA THR A 226 9.76 22.13 30.04
C THR A 226 8.51 22.71 30.71
N PRO A 227 7.26 22.50 30.20
CA PRO A 227 6.06 22.96 30.87
C PRO A 227 5.89 22.42 32.30
N GLN A 228 6.20 21.14 32.55
CA GLN A 228 6.12 20.57 33.89
C GLN A 228 7.14 21.20 34.82
N THR A 229 8.37 21.40 34.36
CA THR A 229 9.43 22.07 35.13
C THR A 229 9.02 23.49 35.51
N LEU A 230 8.44 24.24 34.58
CA LEU A 230 7.88 25.56 34.86
C LEU A 230 6.72 25.51 35.85
N VAL A 231 5.76 24.60 35.71
CA VAL A 231 4.60 24.50 36.62
C VAL A 231 5.03 24.04 38.03
N ARG A 232 6.05 23.20 38.14
CA ARG A 232 6.62 22.72 39.41
C ARG A 232 7.35 23.82 40.18
N ASN A 233 8.10 24.67 39.47
CA ASN A 233 8.96 25.67 40.09
C ASN A 233 8.14 26.73 40.84
N PRO A 234 8.31 26.90 42.16
CA PRO A 234 7.51 27.85 42.94
C PRO A 234 7.73 29.32 42.56
N LYS A 235 8.84 29.66 41.89
CA LYS A 235 9.19 31.04 41.49
C LYS A 235 8.48 31.51 40.22
N THR A 236 7.94 30.59 39.42
CA THR A 236 7.28 30.95 38.15
C THR A 236 5.78 31.22 38.36
N PRO A 237 5.15 32.06 37.52
CA PRO A 237 3.71 32.33 37.60
C PRO A 237 2.83 31.20 37.02
N TYR A 238 3.44 30.17 36.41
CA TYR A 238 2.72 29.10 35.71
C TYR A 238 2.15 28.06 36.68
N VAL A 239 0.89 27.69 36.48
CA VAL A 239 0.10 26.86 37.41
C VAL A 239 -0.39 25.57 36.80
N ALA A 240 -0.54 25.50 35.48
CA ALA A 240 -1.07 24.34 34.78
C ALA A 240 -0.54 24.19 33.36
N THR A 241 -0.56 22.95 32.87
CA THR A 241 -0.22 22.57 31.49
C THR A 241 -1.05 21.36 31.08
N PHE A 242 -1.27 21.18 29.78
CA PHE A 242 -1.85 19.96 29.21
C PHE A 242 -0.94 19.31 28.16
N THR A 243 0.30 19.79 28.02
CA THR A 243 1.28 19.35 27.02
C THR A 243 2.46 18.62 27.67
N SER A 244 2.22 17.94 28.81
CA SER A 244 3.23 17.20 29.57
C SER A 244 2.59 16.04 30.34
N ALA A 245 3.42 15.15 30.89
CA ALA A 245 3.01 14.07 31.81
C ALA A 245 3.88 14.07 33.07
N ILE A 246 3.36 13.54 34.18
CA ILE A 246 4.10 13.41 35.45
C ILE A 246 4.23 11.94 35.93
N GLY A 247 3.90 10.98 35.07
CA GLY A 247 3.79 9.56 35.40
C GLY A 247 2.41 9.17 35.95
N LEU A 248 2.21 7.88 36.23
CA LEU A 248 0.97 7.29 36.77
C LEU A 248 1.10 6.85 38.23
N SER A 249 2.31 6.94 38.81
CA SER A 249 2.52 6.66 40.22
C SER A 249 1.90 7.75 41.09
N THR A 250 1.25 7.34 42.18
CA THR A 250 0.64 8.25 43.15
C THR A 250 1.73 9.00 43.93
N GLY A 251 1.79 10.33 43.80
CA GLY A 251 2.59 11.19 44.70
C GLY A 251 3.73 12.00 44.06
N ALA A 252 3.50 12.67 42.93
CA ALA A 252 4.49 13.54 42.29
C ALA A 252 4.66 14.92 42.98
N GLY A 253 4.89 14.93 44.30
CA GLY A 253 5.10 16.15 45.08
C GLY A 253 3.90 17.11 45.02
N SER A 254 4.15 18.36 44.60
CA SER A 254 3.13 19.41 44.48
C SER A 254 2.33 19.36 43.17
N LEU A 255 2.66 18.45 42.24
CA LEU A 255 1.96 18.31 40.97
C LEU A 255 0.88 17.25 41.03
N ASN A 256 -0.32 17.61 40.59
CA ASN A 256 -1.41 16.70 40.35
C ASN A 256 -1.65 16.57 38.84
N ALA A 257 -2.14 15.41 38.44
CA ALA A 257 -2.50 15.12 37.06
C ALA A 257 -3.85 14.38 36.98
N THR A 258 -4.59 14.63 35.91
CA THR A 258 -5.77 13.86 35.54
C THR A 258 -5.86 13.72 34.03
N PHE A 259 -6.64 12.74 33.57
CA PHE A 259 -7.04 12.66 32.17
C PHE A 259 -8.40 13.33 31.98
N PRO A 260 -8.69 13.86 30.77
CA PRO A 260 -10.02 14.33 30.42
C PRO A 260 -11.05 13.20 30.50
N LYS A 261 -12.28 13.51 30.93
CA LYS A 261 -13.35 12.51 31.09
C LYS A 261 -14.28 12.40 29.89
N LYS A 262 -14.34 13.46 29.08
CA LYS A 262 -15.16 13.53 27.87
C LYS A 262 -14.30 13.66 26.63
N SER A 263 -13.23 14.43 26.73
CA SER A 263 -12.37 14.72 25.59
C SER A 263 -11.39 13.63 25.28
N ASN A 264 -11.08 13.46 24.01
CA ASN A 264 -10.04 12.53 23.61
C ASN A 264 -8.67 13.09 23.97
N PHE A 265 -7.82 12.26 24.57
CA PHE A 265 -6.41 12.57 24.80
C PHE A 265 -5.52 11.67 23.96
N ILE A 266 -4.21 11.91 24.02
CA ILE A 266 -3.21 11.11 23.31
C ILE A 266 -2.54 10.14 24.29
N SER A 267 -2.45 8.89 23.85
CA SER A 267 -1.52 7.92 24.40
C SER A 267 -0.80 7.18 23.27
N TRP A 268 0.35 6.61 23.57
CA TRP A 268 1.12 5.78 22.64
C TRP A 268 2.06 4.85 23.41
N ALA A 269 2.56 3.82 22.74
CA ALA A 269 3.70 3.05 23.24
C ALA A 269 4.98 3.60 22.62
N GLN A 270 5.98 3.90 23.45
CA GLN A 270 7.31 4.24 22.96
C GLN A 270 7.96 2.96 22.41
N HIS A 271 8.38 2.99 21.16
CA HIS A 271 8.96 1.82 20.49
C HIS A 271 10.44 1.71 20.76
N THR A 272 10.91 0.46 20.81
CA THR A 272 12.31 0.11 20.94
C THR A 272 12.69 -0.98 19.93
N ALA A 273 13.96 -0.98 19.51
CA ALA A 273 14.52 -1.97 18.60
C ALA A 273 16.05 -2.08 18.76
N ILE A 274 16.60 -3.20 18.32
CA ILE A 274 18.05 -3.42 18.22
C ILE A 274 18.46 -3.17 16.76
N LEU A 275 19.53 -2.41 16.54
CA LEU A 275 20.08 -2.22 15.19
C LEU A 275 20.76 -3.52 14.73
N LYS A 276 20.56 -3.90 13.48
CA LYS A 276 21.02 -5.19 12.93
C LYS A 276 22.53 -5.38 13.05
N ASP A 277 23.28 -4.31 12.79
CA ASP A 277 24.74 -4.29 12.81
C ASP A 277 25.28 -3.64 14.11
N ALA A 278 24.53 -3.77 15.21
CA ALA A 278 24.94 -3.32 16.54
C ALA A 278 26.33 -3.88 16.93
N PRO A 279 27.26 -3.07 17.46
CA PRO A 279 28.58 -3.54 17.90
C PRO A 279 28.54 -4.48 19.13
N HIS A 280 27.56 -4.34 20.01
CA HIS A 280 27.35 -5.13 21.23
C HIS A 280 25.92 -5.72 21.27
N PRO A 281 25.61 -6.68 20.37
CA PRO A 281 24.26 -7.25 20.27
C PRO A 281 23.81 -8.01 21.52
N GLU A 282 24.68 -8.67 22.28
CA GLU A 282 24.30 -9.33 23.54
C GLU A 282 23.99 -8.31 24.64
N GLY A 283 24.73 -7.21 24.72
CA GLY A 283 24.39 -6.05 25.56
C GLY A 283 23.03 -5.46 25.22
N ALA A 284 22.73 -5.29 23.92
CA ALA A 284 21.43 -4.82 23.42
C ALA A 284 20.28 -5.77 23.82
N LYS A 285 20.48 -7.08 23.62
CA LYS A 285 19.50 -8.11 24.01
C LYS A 285 19.24 -8.10 25.53
N LEU A 286 20.29 -7.93 26.34
CA LEU A 286 20.13 -7.82 27.80
C LEU A 286 19.28 -6.62 28.18
N LEU A 287 19.52 -5.45 27.57
CA LEU A 287 18.72 -4.24 27.82
C LEU A 287 17.26 -4.43 27.42
N GLN A 288 16.99 -5.04 26.25
CA GLN A 288 15.61 -5.31 25.82
C GLN A 288 14.87 -6.26 26.78
N ASN A 289 15.54 -7.30 27.29
CA ASN A 289 14.95 -8.20 28.30
C ASN A 289 14.73 -7.48 29.64
N PHE A 290 15.62 -6.55 30.02
CA PHE A 290 15.45 -5.73 31.21
C PHE A 290 14.24 -4.79 31.08
N LEU A 291 14.13 -4.05 29.96
CA LEU A 291 13.01 -3.13 29.71
C LEU A 291 11.67 -3.86 29.68
N LEU A 292 11.62 -5.11 29.20
CA LEU A 292 10.40 -5.91 29.22
C LEU A 292 10.25 -6.79 30.45
N SER A 293 11.18 -6.78 31.40
CA SER A 293 11.08 -7.55 32.63
C SER A 293 9.84 -7.14 33.42
N LYS A 294 9.20 -8.09 34.13
CA LYS A 294 8.01 -7.78 34.93
C LYS A 294 8.31 -6.71 35.99
N ASP A 295 9.52 -6.71 36.54
CA ASP A 295 9.90 -5.79 37.59
C ASP A 295 10.03 -4.37 37.04
N PHE A 296 10.74 -4.18 35.91
CA PHE A 296 10.81 -2.87 35.26
C PHE A 296 9.43 -2.37 34.82
N GLN A 297 8.61 -3.24 34.22
CA GLN A 297 7.26 -2.87 33.76
C GLN A 297 6.37 -2.39 34.91
N LYS A 298 6.54 -2.95 36.13
CA LYS A 298 5.82 -2.50 37.33
C LYS A 298 6.36 -1.20 37.92
N THR A 299 7.67 -0.97 37.85
CA THR A 299 8.34 0.16 38.53
C THR A 299 8.60 1.36 37.63
N SER A 300 8.39 1.23 36.31
CA SER A 300 8.63 2.29 35.32
C SER A 300 7.84 3.59 35.54
N GLY A 301 6.76 3.55 36.32
CA GLY A 301 5.89 4.70 36.58
C GLY A 301 4.93 5.05 35.43
N PHE A 302 4.93 4.24 34.36
CA PHE A 302 4.08 4.39 33.18
C PHE A 302 3.25 3.12 32.93
N TRP A 303 2.42 3.08 31.89
CA TRP A 303 1.64 1.87 31.61
C TRP A 303 2.55 0.73 31.15
N PRO A 304 2.37 -0.49 31.70
CA PRO A 304 3.00 -1.67 31.14
C PRO A 304 2.44 -1.96 29.75
N VAL A 305 3.29 -2.47 28.87
CA VAL A 305 2.91 -2.91 27.51
C VAL A 305 2.55 -4.39 27.44
N ARG A 306 2.66 -5.10 28.57
CA ARG A 306 2.44 -6.55 28.70
C ARG A 306 1.11 -6.85 29.35
N SER A 307 0.36 -7.80 28.80
CA SER A 307 -0.93 -8.27 29.34
C SER A 307 -0.83 -9.08 30.63
N ASP A 308 0.38 -9.52 31.01
CA ASP A 308 0.62 -10.31 32.23
C ASP A 308 1.27 -9.49 33.37
N VAL A 309 1.24 -8.17 33.26
CA VAL A 309 1.64 -7.21 34.28
C VAL A 309 0.45 -6.28 34.55
N ALA A 310 0.00 -6.23 35.81
CA ALA A 310 -1.13 -5.38 36.17
C ALA A 310 -0.80 -3.89 35.96
N PRO A 311 -1.77 -3.08 35.50
CA PRO A 311 -1.58 -1.65 35.33
C PRO A 311 -1.45 -0.95 36.69
N PRO A 312 -0.94 0.30 36.74
CA PRO A 312 -0.87 1.08 37.97
C PRO A 312 -2.24 1.22 38.64
N ALA A 313 -2.26 1.20 39.98
CA ALA A 313 -3.48 1.24 40.76
C ALA A 313 -4.37 2.45 40.39
N GLY A 314 -5.65 2.20 40.11
CA GLY A 314 -6.61 3.24 39.71
C GLY A 314 -6.73 3.47 38.20
N PHE A 315 -5.94 2.77 37.37
CA PHE A 315 -6.00 2.87 35.91
C PHE A 315 -6.29 1.49 35.28
N PRO A 316 -7.19 1.39 34.28
CA PRO A 316 -7.25 0.21 33.43
C PRO A 316 -5.98 0.06 32.57
N ASP A 317 -5.88 -1.08 31.89
CA ASP A 317 -4.83 -1.32 30.89
C ASP A 317 -4.84 -0.24 29.82
N LEU A 318 -3.66 0.12 29.28
CA LEU A 318 -3.53 1.19 28.29
C LEU A 318 -4.44 1.00 27.08
N VAL A 319 -4.61 -0.25 26.64
CA VAL A 319 -5.45 -0.61 25.49
C VAL A 319 -6.94 -0.50 25.78
N ASP A 320 -7.33 -0.50 27.07
CA ASP A 320 -8.70 -0.40 27.56
C ASP A 320 -9.02 0.98 28.14
N GLN A 321 -8.06 1.92 28.11
CA GLN A 321 -8.27 3.30 28.57
C GLN A 321 -9.31 4.00 27.70
N ALA A 322 -10.36 4.53 28.35
CA ALA A 322 -11.38 5.30 27.67
C ALA A 322 -10.80 6.62 27.12
N HIS A 323 -11.37 7.11 26.02
CA HIS A 323 -11.01 8.40 25.39
C HIS A 323 -9.57 8.50 24.85
N THR A 324 -8.86 7.38 24.72
CA THR A 324 -7.60 7.29 23.98
C THR A 324 -7.51 5.99 23.20
N ASP A 325 -6.70 5.96 22.14
CA ASP A 325 -6.34 4.76 21.40
C ASP A 325 -4.82 4.82 21.18
N PRO A 326 -4.02 3.93 21.81
CA PRO A 326 -2.56 3.99 21.71
C PRO A 326 -2.02 3.74 20.29
N HIS A 327 -2.87 3.29 19.36
CA HIS A 327 -2.52 3.09 17.94
C HIS A 327 -2.75 4.34 17.09
N ASP A 328 -3.53 5.30 17.56
CA ASP A 328 -3.89 6.50 16.81
C ASP A 328 -2.66 7.34 16.45
N PHE A 329 -1.72 7.46 17.39
CA PHE A 329 -0.54 8.29 17.19
C PHE A 329 0.33 7.75 16.04
N MET A 330 0.55 6.43 15.98
CA MET A 330 1.28 5.82 14.85
C MET A 330 0.55 6.07 13.52
N ARG A 331 -0.79 5.94 13.48
CA ARG A 331 -1.58 6.23 12.26
C ARG A 331 -1.43 7.67 11.80
N PHE A 332 -1.42 8.62 12.74
CA PHE A 332 -1.17 10.03 12.46
C PHE A 332 0.25 10.24 11.90
N MET A 333 1.26 9.64 12.53
CA MET A 333 2.67 9.80 12.17
C MET A 333 3.03 9.22 10.79
N VAL A 334 2.30 8.22 10.30
CA VAL A 334 2.48 7.66 8.95
C VAL A 334 1.92 8.60 7.86
N ASP A 335 0.89 9.39 8.15
CA ASP A 335 0.33 10.39 7.22
C ASP A 335 1.15 11.69 7.24
N ARG A 336 2.38 11.63 6.69
CA ARG A 336 3.30 12.78 6.68
C ARG A 336 2.72 14.02 6.02
N GLU A 337 1.88 13.86 5.01
CA GLU A 337 1.26 15.00 4.34
C GLU A 337 0.31 15.77 5.27
N ARG A 338 -0.48 15.04 6.08
CA ARG A 338 -1.32 15.64 7.13
C ARG A 338 -0.48 16.27 8.24
N VAL A 339 0.55 15.57 8.72
CA VAL A 339 1.44 16.06 9.78
C VAL A 339 2.06 17.41 9.38
N GLU A 340 2.67 17.49 8.19
CA GLU A 340 3.33 18.72 7.73
C GLU A 340 2.34 19.87 7.49
N ARG A 341 1.16 19.59 6.90
CA ARG A 341 0.12 20.61 6.73
C ARG A 341 -0.32 21.21 8.06
N LEU A 342 -0.53 20.36 9.06
CA LEU A 342 -0.96 20.82 10.38
C LEU A 342 0.16 21.60 11.08
N ARG A 343 1.41 21.14 10.96
CA ARG A 343 2.60 21.86 11.46
C ARG A 343 2.68 23.27 10.88
N PHE A 344 2.54 23.43 9.56
CA PHE A 344 2.50 24.75 8.92
C PHE A 344 1.29 25.59 9.32
N TRP A 345 0.13 24.97 9.59
CA TRP A 345 -1.04 25.68 10.09
C TRP A 345 -0.78 26.33 11.47
N PHE A 346 -0.08 25.61 12.36
CA PHE A 346 0.34 26.14 13.67
C PHE A 346 1.47 27.16 13.54
N GLU A 347 2.49 26.88 12.72
CA GLU A 347 3.60 27.80 12.49
C GLU A 347 3.13 29.15 11.95
N LYS A 348 2.14 29.16 11.04
CA LYS A 348 1.54 30.40 10.54
C LYS A 348 0.90 31.25 11.65
N ARG A 349 0.40 30.64 12.72
CA ARG A 349 -0.35 31.31 13.81
C ARG A 349 0.50 31.61 15.04
N LEU A 350 1.46 30.75 15.36
CA LEU A 350 2.32 30.84 16.54
C LEU A 350 3.74 31.33 16.22
N GLY A 351 4.09 31.37 14.94
CA GLY A 351 5.47 31.51 14.48
C GLY A 351 6.25 30.21 14.55
N THR A 352 7.50 30.27 14.12
CA THR A 352 8.48 29.19 14.36
C THR A 352 8.69 29.01 15.86
N ALA A 353 8.92 27.78 16.31
CA ALA A 353 9.14 27.51 17.72
C ALA A 353 10.40 28.24 18.22
N GLN A 354 10.23 29.11 19.22
CA GLN A 354 11.29 29.93 19.80
C GLN A 354 11.68 29.43 21.19
N GLY A 355 12.93 29.69 21.58
CA GLY A 355 13.48 29.33 22.89
C GLY A 355 14.70 28.40 22.81
N LEU A 356 15.40 28.29 23.95
CA LEU A 356 16.54 27.39 24.11
C LEU A 356 16.14 25.94 23.85
N SER A 357 17.14 25.13 23.48
CA SER A 357 16.92 23.69 23.37
C SER A 357 16.46 23.16 24.73
N PRO A 358 15.45 22.28 24.79
CA PRO A 358 15.05 21.68 26.07
C PRO A 358 16.16 20.80 26.68
N LEU A 359 17.20 20.46 25.90
CA LEU A 359 18.38 19.69 26.32
C LEU A 359 19.50 20.55 26.96
N ASP A 360 19.34 21.86 27.06
CA ASP A 360 20.28 22.75 27.73
C ASP A 360 19.88 22.91 29.20
N ASP A 361 20.32 21.98 30.06
CA ASP A 361 19.89 21.82 31.47
C ASP A 361 20.35 22.93 32.45
N ASP A 362 21.19 23.89 32.05
CA ASP A 362 21.72 24.97 32.91
C ASP A 362 20.74 26.16 33.05
N LEU A 363 19.47 25.88 33.34
CA LEU A 363 18.41 26.90 33.40
C LEU A 363 18.21 27.41 34.83
N ASP A 364 18.82 28.55 35.18
CA ASP A 364 18.27 29.45 36.19
C ASP A 364 17.09 30.22 35.57
N PRO A 365 15.84 30.00 36.03
CA PRO A 365 14.66 30.68 35.50
C PRO A 365 14.74 32.21 35.51
N ASN A 366 15.59 32.79 36.38
CA ASN A 366 15.72 34.24 36.52
C ASN A 366 16.66 34.87 35.47
N GLN A 367 17.61 34.10 34.91
CA GLN A 367 18.55 34.62 33.91
C GLN A 367 17.84 34.86 32.55
N GLN A 368 16.79 34.07 32.27
CA GLN A 368 15.95 34.24 31.07
C GLN A 368 15.19 35.56 31.05
N GLU A 369 14.81 36.12 32.20
CA GLU A 369 14.06 37.37 32.26
C GLU A 369 14.98 38.58 31.97
N ILE A 370 16.23 38.51 32.42
CA ILE A 370 17.24 39.55 32.19
C ILE A 370 17.73 39.53 30.73
N ASP A 371 18.09 38.36 30.18
CA ASP A 371 18.64 38.27 28.83
C ASP A 371 17.59 38.49 27.72
N ALA A 372 16.30 38.27 28.01
CA ALA A 372 15.20 38.55 27.06
C ALA A 372 14.79 40.04 27.09
N LEU A 373 14.89 40.72 28.24
CA LEU A 373 14.69 42.16 28.36
C LEU A 373 15.84 42.95 27.72
N GLU A 374 17.08 42.46 27.81
CA GLU A 374 18.25 43.09 27.19
C GLU A 374 18.31 42.92 25.65
N ARG A 375 17.62 41.92 25.09
CA ARG A 375 17.57 41.65 23.63
C ARG A 375 16.44 42.33 22.86
N GLY A 376 15.54 43.04 23.55
CA GLY A 376 14.52 43.87 22.88
C GLY A 376 13.49 43.12 22.04
N GLU A 377 13.22 41.83 22.32
CA GLU A 377 12.18 41.08 21.62
C GLU A 377 10.80 41.44 22.18
N GLN A 378 10.10 42.34 21.49
CA GLN A 378 8.74 42.73 21.85
C GLN A 378 7.77 41.54 21.76
N PRO A 379 6.81 41.41 22.69
CA PRO A 379 5.68 40.52 22.51
C PRO A 379 4.83 41.03 21.34
N MET A 380 4.72 40.25 20.26
CA MET A 380 3.86 40.58 19.12
C MET A 380 2.39 40.58 19.55
N GLY A 381 1.90 41.77 19.89
CA GLY A 381 0.51 42.17 19.83
C GLY A 381 0.38 43.26 18.78
N ASP A 382 -0.69 43.17 17.99
CA ASP A 382 -1.22 44.19 17.09
C ASP A 382 -0.47 44.44 15.78
N GLU A 383 -0.97 43.84 14.70
CA GLU A 383 -1.52 44.54 13.51
C GLU A 383 -1.87 43.50 12.43
N VAL A 384 -3.15 43.13 12.34
CA VAL A 384 -3.69 42.49 11.13
C VAL A 384 -4.71 43.48 10.56
N GLY A 385 -4.28 44.20 9.52
CA GLY A 385 -5.15 45.05 8.72
C GLY A 385 -6.29 44.25 8.08
N PRO A 386 -7.43 44.90 7.77
CA PRO A 386 -8.57 44.20 7.23
C PRO A 386 -8.32 43.99 5.75
N ASP A 387 -8.03 42.76 5.32
CA ASP A 387 -8.55 42.32 4.03
C ASP A 387 -8.56 40.79 3.86
N GLN A 388 -9.76 40.33 3.50
CA GLN A 388 -10.16 39.04 2.96
C GLN A 388 -10.04 37.81 3.88
N LYS A 389 -11.06 37.70 4.74
CA LYS A 389 -11.58 36.43 5.24
C LYS A 389 -11.78 35.43 4.09
N SER A 390 -10.96 34.39 4.04
CA SER A 390 -11.45 33.05 3.66
C SER A 390 -11.53 32.23 4.94
N GLU A 391 -12.57 32.48 5.72
CA GLU A 391 -13.03 31.55 6.74
C GLU A 391 -13.33 30.24 6.03
N GLN A 392 -12.53 29.19 6.22
CA GLN A 392 -13.04 27.83 6.03
C GLN A 392 -14.00 27.58 7.20
N GLN A 393 -15.19 28.16 7.08
CA GLN A 393 -16.39 27.57 7.66
C GLN A 393 -16.33 26.08 7.32
N VAL A 394 -16.40 25.21 8.34
CA VAL A 394 -16.92 23.87 8.12
C VAL A 394 -18.30 24.12 7.54
N ASP A 395 -18.38 24.06 6.22
CA ASP A 395 -19.61 24.40 5.54
C ASP A 395 -20.64 23.41 6.06
N GLU A 396 -21.65 23.92 6.75
CA GLU A 396 -22.72 23.12 7.34
C GLU A 396 -23.45 22.32 6.25
N ASN A 397 -23.22 22.70 4.99
CA ASN A 397 -23.72 22.03 3.81
C ASN A 397 -22.74 20.98 3.21
N LEU A 398 -21.54 20.77 3.77
CA LEU A 398 -20.58 19.78 3.29
C LEU A 398 -20.98 18.36 3.76
N VAL A 399 -21.35 17.52 2.80
CA VAL A 399 -21.68 16.11 3.03
C VAL A 399 -20.41 15.27 2.92
N THR A 400 -19.84 14.89 4.06
CA THR A 400 -18.70 13.97 4.20
C THR A 400 -19.04 12.79 5.14
N TRP A 401 -18.06 11.94 5.44
CA TRP A 401 -18.21 10.82 6.37
C TRP A 401 -18.47 11.33 7.79
N GLU A 402 -19.44 10.77 8.51
CA GLU A 402 -19.83 11.28 9.84
C GLU A 402 -18.74 11.05 10.90
N THR A 403 -17.97 9.97 10.74
CA THR A 403 -16.86 9.62 11.63
C THR A 403 -15.72 8.98 10.83
N PRO A 404 -14.46 9.05 11.30
CA PRO A 404 -13.33 8.37 10.66
C PRO A 404 -13.50 6.84 10.54
N LYS A 405 -14.33 6.24 11.41
CA LYS A 405 -14.67 4.80 11.42
C LYS A 405 -16.05 4.49 10.78
N ASP A 406 -16.61 5.41 10.01
CA ASP A 406 -17.92 5.24 9.37
C ASP A 406 -17.94 3.94 8.53
N SER A 407 -18.86 3.04 8.88
CA SER A 407 -19.03 1.73 8.25
C SER A 407 -19.49 1.80 6.78
N THR A 408 -19.97 2.97 6.37
CA THR A 408 -20.33 3.27 4.97
C THR A 408 -19.09 3.50 4.11
N ASN A 409 -17.95 3.90 4.69
CA ASN A 409 -16.69 4.01 3.99
C ASN A 409 -16.12 2.62 3.65
N PRO A 410 -15.91 2.29 2.36
CA PRO A 410 -15.41 0.98 1.93
C PRO A 410 -14.03 0.60 2.49
N LYS A 411 -13.20 1.59 2.86
CA LYS A 411 -11.92 1.35 3.54
C LYS A 411 -12.07 0.80 4.96
N ASN A 412 -13.21 1.05 5.60
CA ASN A 412 -13.52 0.61 6.96
C ASN A 412 -14.35 -0.68 7.01
N TRP A 413 -14.64 -1.30 5.85
CA TRP A 413 -15.38 -2.57 5.83
C TRP A 413 -14.59 -3.68 6.52
N SER A 414 -15.33 -4.62 7.12
CA SER A 414 -14.72 -5.82 7.70
C SER A 414 -13.90 -6.57 6.66
N ILE A 415 -12.79 -7.19 7.10
CA ILE A 415 -11.85 -7.89 6.23
C ILE A 415 -12.57 -8.91 5.34
N LYS A 416 -13.53 -9.66 5.91
CA LYS A 416 -14.35 -10.63 5.17
C LYS A 416 -15.09 -9.98 4.01
N LYS A 417 -15.74 -8.83 4.23
CA LYS A 417 -16.48 -8.10 3.19
C LYS A 417 -15.58 -7.58 2.08
N LYS A 418 -14.40 -7.03 2.42
CA LYS A 418 -13.38 -6.59 1.44
C LYS A 418 -12.91 -7.75 0.56
N TRP A 419 -12.58 -8.89 1.18
CA TRP A 419 -12.11 -10.08 0.46
C TRP A 419 -13.21 -10.72 -0.39
N THR A 420 -14.45 -10.78 0.09
CA THR A 420 -15.57 -11.28 -0.72
C THR A 420 -15.78 -10.40 -1.97
N ALA A 421 -15.77 -9.08 -1.81
CA ALA A 421 -15.86 -8.15 -2.95
C ALA A 421 -14.70 -8.33 -3.93
N LEU A 422 -13.47 -8.45 -3.44
CA LEU A 422 -12.28 -8.68 -4.26
C LEU A 422 -12.38 -9.99 -5.06
N ILE A 423 -12.86 -11.07 -4.43
CA ILE A 423 -13.03 -12.37 -5.11
C ILE A 423 -14.07 -12.25 -6.23
N CYS A 424 -15.21 -11.59 -6.00
CA CYS A 424 -16.21 -11.36 -7.05
C CYS A 424 -15.63 -10.60 -8.25
N VAL A 425 -14.89 -9.52 -8.01
CA VAL A 425 -14.27 -8.73 -9.08
C VAL A 425 -13.16 -9.52 -9.80
N SER A 426 -12.39 -10.31 -9.05
CA SER A 426 -11.36 -11.19 -9.62
C SER A 426 -11.98 -12.28 -10.51
N LEU A 427 -13.12 -12.85 -10.11
CA LEU A 427 -13.85 -13.84 -10.90
C LEU A 427 -14.42 -13.24 -12.21
N PHE A 428 -14.97 -12.02 -12.18
CA PHE A 428 -15.35 -11.31 -13.40
C PHE A 428 -14.14 -11.10 -14.33
N THR A 429 -13.00 -10.74 -13.75
CA THR A 429 -11.74 -10.52 -14.48
C THR A 429 -11.14 -11.82 -15.02
N PHE A 430 -11.42 -12.96 -14.39
CA PHE A 430 -10.97 -14.29 -14.82
C PHE A 430 -11.83 -14.85 -15.96
N ILE A 431 -13.15 -14.76 -15.83
CA ILE A 431 -14.10 -15.39 -16.77
C ILE A 431 -13.95 -14.81 -18.18
N SER A 432 -13.82 -13.50 -18.33
CA SER A 432 -13.80 -12.90 -19.66
C SER A 432 -12.58 -13.34 -20.51
N PRO A 433 -11.32 -13.25 -20.03
CA PRO A 433 -10.18 -13.77 -20.75
C PRO A 433 -10.23 -15.29 -20.96
N LEU A 434 -10.79 -16.05 -20.01
CA LEU A 434 -11.02 -17.49 -20.18
C LEU A 434 -11.93 -17.78 -21.36
N THR A 435 -13.08 -17.12 -21.44
CA THR A 435 -14.03 -17.27 -22.56
C THR A 435 -13.44 -16.81 -23.89
N SER A 436 -12.51 -15.86 -23.87
CA SER A 436 -11.85 -15.36 -25.08
C SER A 436 -11.07 -16.46 -25.80
N THR A 437 -10.35 -17.32 -25.07
CA THR A 437 -9.47 -18.36 -25.63
C THR A 437 -10.04 -19.77 -25.58
N MET A 438 -11.08 -20.02 -24.78
CA MET A 438 -11.73 -21.34 -24.68
C MET A 438 -12.27 -21.87 -26.01
N VAL A 439 -12.50 -20.99 -26.99
CA VAL A 439 -12.91 -21.37 -28.35
C VAL A 439 -11.77 -21.93 -29.21
N ALA A 440 -10.50 -21.74 -28.84
CA ALA A 440 -9.35 -22.07 -29.71
C ALA A 440 -9.35 -23.54 -30.18
N PRO A 441 -9.52 -24.55 -29.31
CA PRO A 441 -9.59 -25.95 -29.75
C PRO A 441 -10.88 -26.30 -30.52
N ALA A 442 -11.92 -25.47 -30.38
CA ALA A 442 -13.21 -25.67 -31.03
C ALA A 442 -13.31 -24.97 -32.39
N LEU A 443 -12.30 -24.18 -32.79
CA LEU A 443 -12.31 -23.42 -34.03
C LEU A 443 -12.63 -24.28 -35.26
N PRO A 444 -12.02 -25.46 -35.48
CA PRO A 444 -12.35 -26.29 -36.64
C PRO A 444 -13.85 -26.65 -36.71
N SER A 445 -14.44 -27.07 -35.58
CA SER A 445 -15.86 -27.42 -35.50
C SER A 445 -16.80 -26.21 -35.66
N ILE A 446 -16.37 -25.02 -35.22
CA ILE A 446 -17.10 -23.77 -35.47
C ILE A 446 -17.09 -23.44 -36.96
N GLY A 447 -15.92 -23.57 -37.61
CA GLY A 447 -15.75 -23.29 -39.02
C GLY A 447 -16.62 -24.17 -39.90
N GLU A 448 -16.67 -25.47 -39.60
CA GLU A 448 -17.54 -26.42 -40.29
C GLU A 448 -19.03 -26.10 -40.07
N SER A 449 -19.45 -25.90 -38.80
CA SER A 449 -20.86 -25.67 -38.45
C SER A 449 -21.41 -24.33 -38.94
N LEU A 450 -20.57 -23.32 -39.17
CA LEU A 450 -20.97 -21.98 -39.62
C LEU A 450 -20.54 -21.69 -41.06
N HIS A 451 -20.05 -22.70 -41.78
CA HIS A 451 -19.57 -22.62 -43.17
C HIS A 451 -18.52 -21.51 -43.39
N ILE A 452 -17.55 -21.42 -42.49
CA ILE A 452 -16.42 -20.49 -42.59
C ILE A 452 -15.29 -21.19 -43.35
N THR A 453 -15.09 -20.78 -44.61
CA THR A 453 -14.08 -21.37 -45.50
C THR A 453 -12.72 -20.65 -45.44
N SER A 454 -12.70 -19.40 -44.98
CA SER A 454 -11.50 -18.58 -44.92
C SER A 454 -10.77 -18.75 -43.58
N SER A 455 -9.45 -19.00 -43.63
CA SER A 455 -8.55 -19.02 -42.46
C SER A 455 -8.61 -17.69 -41.69
N LEU A 456 -8.65 -16.57 -42.42
CA LEU A 456 -8.78 -15.22 -41.88
C LEU A 456 -10.08 -15.05 -41.07
N GLU A 457 -11.22 -15.42 -41.66
CA GLU A 457 -12.52 -15.31 -40.98
C GLU A 457 -12.60 -16.24 -39.76
N LEU A 458 -11.96 -17.41 -39.82
CA LEU A 458 -11.92 -18.33 -38.69
C LEU A 458 -11.09 -17.76 -37.54
N ALA A 459 -9.89 -17.24 -37.82
CA ALA A 459 -9.05 -16.56 -36.84
C ALA A 459 -9.74 -15.32 -36.24
N LEU A 460 -10.51 -14.60 -37.07
CA LEU A 460 -11.32 -13.45 -36.65
C LEU A 460 -12.34 -13.83 -35.58
N THR A 461 -12.93 -15.03 -35.62
CA THR A 461 -13.85 -15.48 -34.57
C THR A 461 -13.18 -15.53 -33.19
N LEU A 462 -11.90 -15.88 -33.12
CA LEU A 462 -11.15 -15.85 -31.85
C LEU A 462 -10.73 -14.42 -31.48
N SER A 463 -10.08 -13.72 -32.41
CA SER A 463 -9.32 -12.51 -32.11
C SER A 463 -10.17 -11.24 -32.00
N ILE A 464 -11.36 -11.19 -32.62
CA ILE A 464 -12.26 -10.02 -32.55
C ILE A 464 -12.70 -9.69 -31.13
N PHE A 465 -12.77 -10.70 -30.25
CA PHE A 465 -13.05 -10.52 -28.84
C PHE A 465 -11.98 -9.65 -28.15
N VAL A 466 -10.71 -9.80 -28.55
CA VAL A 466 -9.57 -9.04 -28.03
C VAL A 466 -9.52 -7.63 -28.63
N ALA A 467 -10.00 -7.45 -29.87
CA ALA A 467 -10.15 -6.10 -30.45
C ALA A 467 -11.04 -5.22 -29.56
N ALA A 468 -12.10 -5.81 -29.00
CA ALA A 468 -12.98 -5.12 -28.06
C ALA A 468 -12.26 -4.69 -26.76
N TYR A 469 -11.18 -5.36 -26.36
CA TYR A 469 -10.35 -4.94 -25.22
C TYR A 469 -9.53 -3.67 -25.50
N ALA A 470 -9.32 -3.32 -26.78
CA ALA A 470 -8.72 -2.03 -27.13
C ALA A 470 -9.70 -0.88 -26.92
N VAL A 471 -11.00 -1.14 -27.12
CA VAL A 471 -12.05 -0.12 -27.13
C VAL A 471 -12.72 0.01 -25.76
N GLY A 472 -13.16 -1.10 -25.17
CA GLY A 472 -14.00 -1.10 -23.98
C GLY A 472 -13.41 -0.37 -22.76
N PRO A 473 -12.14 -0.62 -22.35
CA PRO A 473 -11.53 0.07 -21.21
C PRO A 473 -11.52 1.61 -21.32
N LEU A 474 -11.45 2.14 -22.55
CA LEU A 474 -11.49 3.58 -22.82
C LEU A 474 -12.82 4.23 -22.42
N PHE A 475 -13.91 3.45 -22.42
CA PHE A 475 -15.23 3.90 -21.99
C PHE A 475 -15.53 3.49 -20.54
N TRP A 476 -15.31 2.21 -20.20
CA TRP A 476 -15.70 1.67 -18.90
C TRP A 476 -14.93 2.28 -17.73
N GLY A 477 -13.64 2.59 -17.90
CA GLY A 477 -12.82 3.24 -16.87
C GLY A 477 -13.41 4.59 -16.45
N PRO A 478 -13.55 5.56 -17.37
CA PRO A 478 -14.13 6.87 -17.07
C PRO A 478 -15.59 6.81 -16.60
N ILE A 479 -16.42 5.94 -17.18
CA ILE A 479 -17.81 5.78 -16.75
C ILE A 479 -17.86 5.30 -15.28
N SER A 480 -16.92 4.43 -14.87
CA SER A 480 -16.88 3.94 -13.48
C SER A 480 -16.52 5.04 -12.47
N GLU A 481 -15.77 6.07 -12.89
CA GLU A 481 -15.43 7.23 -12.06
C GLU A 481 -16.55 8.28 -11.99
N LEU A 482 -17.59 8.15 -12.83
CA LEU A 482 -18.74 9.05 -12.88
C LEU A 482 -20.00 8.41 -12.28
N ARG A 483 -20.23 7.12 -12.56
CA ARG A 483 -21.45 6.39 -12.17
C ARG A 483 -21.23 5.39 -11.03
N GLY A 484 -19.99 5.11 -10.66
CA GLY A 484 -19.62 4.16 -9.60
C GLY A 484 -18.98 2.89 -10.16
N ARG A 485 -18.17 2.21 -9.33
CA ARG A 485 -17.44 1.00 -9.77
C ARG A 485 -18.39 -0.16 -10.00
N VAL A 486 -19.31 -0.37 -9.07
CA VAL A 486 -20.13 -1.58 -9.04
C VAL A 486 -21.18 -1.59 -10.13
N ILE A 487 -21.87 -0.46 -10.37
CA ILE A 487 -22.86 -0.40 -11.46
C ILE A 487 -22.21 -0.75 -12.80
N VAL A 488 -21.02 -0.21 -13.07
CA VAL A 488 -20.29 -0.52 -14.30
C VAL A 488 -19.92 -1.99 -14.37
N LEU A 489 -19.39 -2.59 -13.31
CA LEU A 489 -19.05 -4.01 -13.28
C LEU A 489 -20.27 -4.91 -13.51
N GLN A 490 -21.40 -4.62 -12.88
CA GLN A 490 -22.62 -5.42 -13.02
C GLN A 490 -23.22 -5.32 -14.43
N VAL A 491 -23.34 -4.09 -14.96
CA VAL A 491 -23.92 -3.87 -16.30
C VAL A 491 -23.03 -4.44 -17.39
N SER A 492 -21.72 -4.23 -17.30
CA SER A 492 -20.76 -4.76 -18.29
C SER A 492 -20.67 -6.28 -18.25
N ASN A 493 -20.78 -6.91 -17.08
CA ASN A 493 -20.78 -8.36 -16.97
C ASN A 493 -22.10 -8.97 -17.44
N LEU A 494 -23.25 -8.33 -17.17
CA LEU A 494 -24.54 -8.72 -17.75
C LEU A 494 -24.52 -8.58 -19.28
N TRP A 495 -23.93 -7.50 -19.80
CA TRP A 495 -23.71 -7.31 -21.23
C TRP A 495 -22.88 -8.46 -21.83
N PHE A 496 -21.73 -8.77 -21.21
CA PHE A 496 -20.91 -9.92 -21.59
C PHE A 496 -21.72 -11.23 -21.58
N LEU A 497 -22.48 -11.49 -20.53
CA LEU A 497 -23.32 -12.69 -20.38
C LEU A 497 -24.33 -12.82 -21.54
N CYS A 498 -25.08 -11.76 -21.84
CA CYS A 498 -26.08 -11.76 -22.90
C CYS A 498 -25.46 -12.02 -24.28
N PHE A 499 -24.36 -11.34 -24.61
CA PHE A 499 -23.72 -11.50 -25.91
C PHE A 499 -22.91 -12.80 -26.02
N ASN A 500 -22.37 -13.32 -24.92
CA ASN A 500 -21.75 -14.65 -24.89
C ASN A 500 -22.80 -15.76 -25.12
N LEU A 501 -24.00 -15.62 -24.56
CA LEU A 501 -25.14 -16.48 -24.89
C LEU A 501 -25.54 -16.35 -26.37
N GLY A 502 -25.53 -15.12 -26.91
CA GLY A 502 -25.74 -14.88 -28.34
C GLY A 502 -24.76 -15.66 -29.22
N CYS A 503 -23.49 -15.78 -28.82
CA CYS A 503 -22.52 -16.60 -29.54
C CYS A 503 -22.91 -18.09 -29.57
N ALA A 504 -23.43 -18.64 -28.46
CA ALA A 504 -23.92 -20.03 -28.41
C ALA A 504 -25.10 -20.26 -29.38
N LEU A 505 -25.95 -19.25 -29.53
CA LEU A 505 -27.16 -19.25 -30.36
C LEU A 505 -26.92 -18.78 -31.79
N SER A 506 -25.67 -18.54 -32.18
CA SER A 506 -25.33 -18.09 -33.52
C SER A 506 -25.53 -19.20 -34.57
N HIS A 507 -26.02 -18.80 -35.74
CA HIS A 507 -26.31 -19.68 -36.88
C HIS A 507 -25.50 -19.31 -38.13
N ASN A 508 -24.76 -18.20 -38.09
CA ASN A 508 -23.91 -17.76 -39.20
C ASN A 508 -22.67 -17.01 -38.68
N LYS A 509 -21.64 -16.92 -39.52
CA LYS A 509 -20.37 -16.27 -39.19
C LYS A 509 -20.51 -14.80 -38.74
N SER A 510 -21.38 -14.03 -39.38
CA SER A 510 -21.55 -12.59 -39.08
C SER A 510 -22.09 -12.38 -37.67
N SER A 511 -23.11 -13.14 -37.28
CA SER A 511 -23.68 -13.12 -35.92
C SER A 511 -22.67 -13.58 -34.87
N MET A 512 -21.88 -14.63 -35.16
CA MET A 512 -20.80 -15.09 -34.28
C MET A 512 -19.76 -13.98 -34.04
N ILE A 513 -19.26 -13.36 -35.11
CA ILE A 513 -18.23 -12.29 -35.01
C ILE A 513 -18.79 -11.07 -34.26
N ALA A 514 -20.00 -10.62 -34.61
CA ALA A 514 -20.63 -9.48 -33.96
C ALA A 514 -20.87 -9.72 -32.46
N PHE A 515 -21.45 -10.86 -32.10
CA PHE A 515 -21.68 -11.20 -30.71
C PHE A 515 -20.38 -11.38 -29.92
N ARG A 516 -19.32 -11.93 -30.52
CA ARG A 516 -18.02 -12.02 -29.85
C ARG A 516 -17.37 -10.66 -29.61
N PHE A 517 -17.47 -9.73 -30.55
CA PHE A 517 -17.02 -8.35 -30.33
C PHE A 517 -17.79 -7.69 -29.17
N LEU A 518 -19.12 -7.80 -29.19
CA LEU A 518 -19.98 -7.21 -28.16
C LEU A 518 -19.76 -7.85 -26.78
N ALA A 519 -19.55 -9.17 -26.73
CA ALA A 519 -19.18 -9.87 -25.50
C ALA A 519 -17.83 -9.36 -24.97
N GLY A 520 -16.82 -9.24 -25.84
CA GLY A 520 -15.51 -8.70 -25.48
C GLY A 520 -15.58 -7.26 -24.93
N LEU A 521 -16.47 -6.42 -25.46
CA LEU A 521 -16.67 -5.05 -24.95
C LEU A 521 -17.10 -5.07 -23.48
N GLY A 522 -18.11 -5.86 -23.13
CA GLY A 522 -18.55 -6.00 -21.74
C GLY A 522 -17.48 -6.65 -20.86
N GLY A 523 -16.85 -7.71 -21.36
CA GLY A 523 -15.85 -8.49 -20.64
C GLY A 523 -14.54 -7.75 -20.35
N SER A 524 -14.30 -6.62 -21.03
CA SER A 524 -13.12 -5.77 -20.79
C SER A 524 -13.23 -4.86 -19.57
N ALA A 525 -14.45 -4.58 -19.08
CA ALA A 525 -14.67 -3.61 -18.01
C ALA A 525 -14.02 -4.03 -16.67
N PRO A 526 -14.09 -5.31 -16.22
CA PRO A 526 -13.44 -5.73 -14.99
C PRO A 526 -11.92 -5.52 -14.99
N LEU A 527 -11.27 -5.62 -16.16
CA LEU A 527 -9.83 -5.34 -16.33
C LEU A 527 -9.50 -3.86 -16.11
N ALA A 528 -10.39 -2.95 -16.50
CA ALA A 528 -10.20 -1.51 -16.36
C ALA A 528 -10.58 -0.99 -14.96
N VAL A 529 -11.62 -1.57 -14.36
CA VAL A 529 -12.25 -1.06 -13.13
C VAL A 529 -11.68 -1.73 -11.87
N GLY A 530 -11.17 -2.97 -11.98
CA GLY A 530 -10.74 -3.76 -10.82
C GLY A 530 -9.63 -3.11 -9.98
N GLY A 531 -8.65 -2.47 -10.61
CA GLY A 531 -7.61 -1.71 -9.88
C GLY A 531 -8.19 -0.54 -9.07
N GLY A 532 -9.22 0.13 -9.60
CA GLY A 532 -9.95 1.18 -8.89
C GLY A 532 -10.69 0.64 -7.67
N VAL A 533 -11.39 -0.49 -7.81
CA VAL A 533 -12.09 -1.16 -6.68
C VAL A 533 -11.13 -1.53 -5.56
N ILE A 534 -9.93 -2.03 -5.88
CA ILE A 534 -8.91 -2.35 -4.89
C ILE A 534 -8.45 -1.09 -4.15
N SER A 535 -8.17 0.00 -4.88
CA SER A 535 -7.77 1.29 -4.31
C SER A 535 -8.85 1.87 -3.38
N ASP A 536 -10.12 1.67 -3.73
CA ASP A 536 -11.27 2.18 -2.99
C ASP A 536 -11.51 1.40 -1.67
N MET A 537 -11.15 0.12 -1.57
CA MET A 537 -11.41 -0.74 -0.39
C MET A 537 -10.19 -0.98 0.51
N PHE A 538 -8.98 -1.05 -0.06
CA PHE A 538 -7.77 -1.43 0.68
C PHE A 538 -6.87 -0.23 0.95
N GLN A 539 -6.34 -0.16 2.18
CA GLN A 539 -5.36 0.86 2.54
C GLN A 539 -4.02 0.60 1.81
N PRO A 540 -3.18 1.63 1.59
CA PRO A 540 -1.94 1.50 0.83
C PRO A 540 -1.07 0.30 1.21
N GLU A 541 -1.02 -0.02 2.50
CA GLU A 541 -0.22 -1.09 3.11
C GLU A 541 -0.80 -2.49 2.78
N GLU A 542 -2.12 -2.61 2.62
CA GLU A 542 -2.82 -3.87 2.32
C GLU A 542 -2.93 -4.15 0.81
N ARG A 543 -2.73 -3.13 -0.04
CA ARG A 543 -2.99 -3.21 -1.49
C ARG A 543 -2.13 -4.22 -2.22
N GLY A 544 -0.88 -4.42 -1.80
CA GLY A 544 0.03 -5.36 -2.48
C GLY A 544 -0.54 -6.78 -2.55
N ARG A 545 -1.11 -7.26 -1.44
CA ARG A 545 -1.73 -8.59 -1.35
C ARG A 545 -3.04 -8.67 -2.14
N ALA A 546 -3.84 -7.60 -2.15
CA ALA A 546 -5.07 -7.56 -2.93
C ALA A 546 -4.80 -7.56 -4.45
N ILE A 547 -3.80 -6.78 -4.89
CA ILE A 547 -3.37 -6.69 -6.28
C ILE A 547 -2.80 -8.02 -6.77
N SER A 548 -2.01 -8.72 -5.94
CA SER A 548 -1.44 -10.02 -6.35
C SER A 548 -2.53 -11.06 -6.61
N VAL A 549 -3.54 -11.17 -5.74
CA VAL A 549 -4.68 -12.09 -5.93
C VAL A 549 -5.50 -11.71 -7.17
N TYR A 550 -5.79 -10.42 -7.35
CA TYR A 550 -6.52 -9.93 -8.52
C TYR A 550 -5.76 -10.17 -9.83
N SER A 551 -4.45 -9.93 -9.85
CA SER A 551 -3.62 -9.99 -11.07
C SER A 551 -3.41 -11.41 -11.60
N VAL A 552 -3.63 -12.43 -10.77
CA VAL A 552 -3.59 -13.84 -11.18
C VAL A 552 -4.73 -14.18 -12.14
N ALA A 553 -5.92 -13.60 -11.93
CA ALA A 553 -7.12 -13.87 -12.73
C ALA A 553 -6.93 -13.63 -14.25
N PRO A 554 -6.51 -12.43 -14.71
CA PRO A 554 -6.36 -12.17 -16.14
C PRO A 554 -5.22 -12.97 -16.80
N LEU A 555 -4.24 -13.44 -16.02
CA LEU A 555 -3.10 -14.23 -16.53
C LEU A 555 -3.46 -15.69 -16.75
N LEU A 556 -4.19 -16.28 -15.80
CA LEU A 556 -4.57 -17.69 -15.85
C LEU A 556 -5.73 -17.94 -16.83
N GLY A 557 -6.64 -16.97 -17.00
CA GLY A 557 -7.81 -17.12 -17.87
C GLY A 557 -7.47 -17.64 -19.27
N PRO A 558 -6.61 -16.94 -20.04
CA PRO A 558 -6.27 -17.33 -21.41
C PRO A 558 -5.65 -18.73 -21.53
N ALA A 559 -4.96 -19.20 -20.49
CA ALA A 559 -4.28 -20.49 -20.48
C ALA A 559 -5.21 -21.65 -20.06
N PHE A 560 -6.12 -21.42 -19.10
CA PHE A 560 -7.12 -22.41 -18.71
C PHE A 560 -8.26 -22.56 -19.71
N GLY A 561 -8.58 -21.50 -20.47
CA GLY A 561 -9.63 -21.52 -21.48
C GLY A 561 -9.51 -22.73 -22.41
N PRO A 562 -8.43 -22.89 -23.18
CA PRO A 562 -8.29 -23.99 -24.14
C PRO A 562 -8.29 -25.38 -23.47
N ILE A 563 -7.81 -25.50 -22.24
CA ILE A 563 -7.85 -26.77 -21.50
C ILE A 563 -9.30 -27.21 -21.29
N ALA A 564 -10.15 -26.32 -20.75
CA ALA A 564 -11.57 -26.61 -20.57
C ALA A 564 -12.30 -26.73 -21.91
N GLY A 565 -11.97 -25.85 -22.86
CA GLY A 565 -12.59 -25.76 -24.18
C GLY A 565 -12.38 -27.02 -25.02
N GLY A 566 -11.19 -27.61 -24.99
CA GLY A 566 -10.85 -28.84 -25.71
C GLY A 566 -11.73 -30.00 -25.28
N TRP A 567 -11.85 -30.26 -23.98
CA TRP A 567 -12.68 -31.34 -23.44
C TRP A 567 -14.18 -31.12 -23.64
N VAL A 568 -14.65 -29.86 -23.49
CA VAL A 568 -16.05 -29.53 -23.73
C VAL A 568 -16.38 -29.73 -25.21
N ALA A 569 -15.55 -29.23 -26.12
CA ALA A 569 -15.77 -29.37 -27.56
C ALA A 569 -15.69 -30.83 -28.01
N GLU A 570 -14.76 -31.63 -27.49
CA GLU A 570 -14.62 -33.05 -27.84
C GLU A 570 -15.79 -33.90 -27.36
N ARG A 571 -16.28 -33.68 -26.14
CA ARG A 571 -17.32 -34.52 -25.53
C ARG A 571 -18.74 -34.05 -25.80
N THR A 572 -18.92 -32.84 -26.34
CA THR A 572 -20.25 -32.26 -26.57
C THR A 572 -20.30 -31.54 -27.93
N THR A 573 -20.63 -30.26 -27.96
CA THR A 573 -20.61 -29.41 -29.15
C THR A 573 -19.87 -28.12 -28.85
N TRP A 574 -19.35 -27.45 -29.88
CA TRP A 574 -18.68 -26.15 -29.70
C TRP A 574 -19.58 -25.11 -29.01
N ARG A 575 -20.90 -25.21 -29.13
CA ARG A 575 -21.87 -24.32 -28.48
C ARG A 575 -21.78 -24.39 -26.95
N TRP A 576 -21.44 -25.55 -26.40
CA TRP A 576 -21.29 -25.72 -24.95
C TRP A 576 -20.10 -24.97 -24.37
N VAL A 577 -19.10 -24.59 -25.17
CA VAL A 577 -18.05 -23.65 -24.74
C VAL A 577 -18.66 -22.32 -24.29
N PHE A 578 -19.67 -21.85 -25.02
CA PHE A 578 -20.39 -20.63 -24.70
C PHE A 578 -21.44 -20.83 -23.61
N TYR A 579 -22.23 -21.92 -23.65
CA TYR A 579 -23.20 -22.18 -22.58
C TYR A 579 -22.55 -22.36 -21.22
N SER A 580 -21.47 -23.14 -21.12
CA SER A 580 -20.77 -23.38 -19.85
C SER A 580 -20.20 -22.10 -19.26
N THR A 581 -19.58 -21.25 -20.08
CA THR A 581 -19.05 -19.95 -19.64
C THR A 581 -20.14 -18.95 -19.28
N THR A 582 -21.27 -18.94 -20.01
CA THR A 582 -22.46 -18.14 -19.65
C THR A 582 -23.05 -18.58 -18.31
N ILE A 583 -23.18 -19.89 -18.06
CA ILE A 583 -23.69 -20.42 -16.78
C ILE A 583 -22.75 -20.03 -15.64
N ALA A 584 -21.44 -20.25 -15.80
CA ALA A 584 -20.44 -19.85 -14.79
C ALA A 584 -20.48 -18.34 -14.53
N CYS A 585 -20.56 -17.53 -15.58
CA CYS A 585 -20.73 -16.08 -15.49
C CYS A 585 -22.02 -15.70 -14.76
N GLY A 586 -23.13 -16.40 -15.01
CA GLY A 586 -24.41 -16.21 -14.32
C GLY A 586 -24.31 -16.46 -12.82
N PHE A 587 -23.62 -17.52 -12.39
CA PHE A 587 -23.38 -17.77 -10.97
C PHE A 587 -22.55 -16.66 -10.32
N VAL A 588 -21.48 -16.22 -10.97
CA VAL A 588 -20.64 -15.12 -10.47
C VAL A 588 -21.41 -13.80 -10.47
N GLN A 589 -22.25 -13.56 -11.47
CA GLN A 589 -23.13 -12.39 -11.57
C GLN A 589 -24.13 -12.35 -10.40
N VAL A 590 -24.79 -13.46 -10.10
CA VAL A 590 -25.71 -13.56 -8.95
C VAL A 590 -24.96 -13.35 -7.64
N ALA A 591 -23.80 -14.00 -7.44
CA ALA A 591 -22.98 -13.78 -6.25
C ALA A 591 -22.56 -12.31 -6.11
N ALA A 592 -22.12 -11.68 -7.20
CA ALA A 592 -21.74 -10.27 -7.19
C ALA A 592 -22.94 -9.36 -6.88
N LEU A 593 -24.14 -9.64 -7.40
CA LEU A 593 -25.34 -8.87 -7.06
C LEU A 593 -25.65 -8.90 -5.56
N LEU A 594 -25.38 -10.02 -4.90
CA LEU A 594 -25.62 -10.19 -3.46
C LEU A 594 -24.51 -9.59 -2.59
N PHE A 595 -23.25 -9.74 -2.99
CA PHE A 595 -22.09 -9.43 -2.14
C PHE A 595 -21.34 -8.13 -2.51
N LEU A 596 -21.40 -7.68 -3.77
CA LEU A 596 -20.64 -6.52 -4.24
C LEU A 596 -21.43 -5.23 -3.96
N LYS A 597 -21.01 -4.49 -2.93
CA LYS A 597 -21.54 -3.15 -2.61
C LYS A 597 -20.68 -2.07 -3.24
N GLU A 598 -21.28 -0.91 -3.53
CA GLU A 598 -20.56 0.23 -4.12
C GLU A 598 -19.32 0.59 -3.29
N THR A 599 -18.20 0.76 -3.98
CA THR A 599 -16.90 1.05 -3.37
C THR A 599 -16.45 2.49 -3.61
N TYR A 600 -17.03 3.17 -4.60
CA TYR A 600 -16.57 4.49 -4.99
C TYR A 600 -17.08 5.59 -4.05
N ALA A 601 -16.17 6.19 -3.27
CA ALA A 601 -16.49 7.23 -2.28
C ALA A 601 -17.34 8.39 -2.85
N PRO A 602 -17.03 8.98 -4.03
CA PRO A 602 -17.84 10.08 -4.59
C PRO A 602 -19.30 9.71 -4.84
N VAL A 603 -19.59 8.47 -5.25
CA VAL A 603 -20.98 8.03 -5.51
C VAL A 603 -21.71 7.72 -4.20
N ILE A 604 -21.02 7.18 -3.21
CA ILE A 604 -21.61 6.90 -1.89
C ILE A 604 -22.00 8.23 -1.21
N LEU A 605 -21.08 9.19 -1.17
CA LEU A 605 -21.36 10.52 -0.61
C LEU A 605 -22.38 11.29 -1.43
N GLY A 606 -22.37 11.17 -2.76
CA GLY A 606 -23.39 11.77 -3.62
C GLY A 606 -24.80 11.23 -3.34
N ARG A 607 -24.95 9.91 -3.09
CA ARG A 607 -26.24 9.31 -2.66
C ARG A 607 -26.66 9.81 -1.27
N LYS A 608 -25.71 9.91 -0.34
CA LYS A 608 -25.94 10.47 0.99
C LYS A 608 -26.44 11.91 0.91
N LYS A 609 -25.78 12.75 0.10
CA LYS A 609 -26.21 14.12 -0.21
C LYS A 609 -27.65 14.15 -0.72
N GLN A 610 -28.00 13.32 -1.69
CA GLN A 610 -29.37 13.28 -2.24
C GLN A 610 -30.42 12.87 -1.19
N SER A 611 -30.10 11.92 -0.31
CA SER A 611 -31.00 11.54 0.80
C SER A 611 -31.19 12.72 1.75
N LEU A 612 -30.10 13.33 2.19
CA LEU A 612 -30.12 14.49 3.09
C LEU A 612 -30.86 15.69 2.47
N THR A 613 -30.67 15.98 1.18
CA THR A 613 -31.43 17.03 0.48
C THR A 613 -32.94 16.72 0.45
N LYS A 614 -33.33 15.46 0.28
CA LYS A 614 -34.75 15.05 0.31
C LYS A 614 -35.35 15.13 1.72
N GLU A 615 -34.59 14.76 2.74
CA GLU A 615 -35.03 14.75 4.14
C GLU A 615 -35.08 16.16 4.74
N THR A 616 -34.12 17.02 4.42
CA THR A 616 -33.98 18.36 5.00
C THR A 616 -34.53 19.48 4.11
N GLY A 617 -34.80 19.21 2.83
CA GLY A 617 -35.15 20.23 1.83
C GLY A 617 -34.00 21.17 1.46
N ASN A 618 -32.80 20.97 2.01
CA ASN A 618 -31.66 21.86 1.82
C ASN A 618 -30.94 21.57 0.48
N THR A 619 -31.08 22.49 -0.48
CA THR A 619 -30.45 22.42 -1.81
C THR A 619 -29.00 22.90 -1.85
N LYS A 620 -28.47 23.47 -0.75
CA LYS A 620 -27.10 23.98 -0.66
C LYS A 620 -26.07 22.88 -0.35
N LEU A 621 -26.50 21.65 -0.04
CA LEU A 621 -25.62 20.52 0.26
C LEU A 621 -24.64 20.23 -0.90
N PHE A 622 -23.36 20.04 -0.63
CA PHE A 622 -22.34 19.63 -1.60
C PHE A 622 -21.36 18.61 -1.00
N THR A 623 -20.72 17.81 -1.86
CA THR A 623 -19.69 16.85 -1.44
C THR A 623 -18.28 17.38 -1.76
N GLU A 624 -17.25 16.83 -1.11
CA GLU A 624 -15.83 17.11 -1.43
C GLU A 624 -15.45 16.83 -2.90
N TYR A 625 -16.31 16.09 -3.61
CA TYR A 625 -16.13 15.67 -5.00
C TYR A 625 -17.01 16.43 -5.99
N ASP A 626 -17.86 17.35 -5.51
CA ASP A 626 -18.74 18.17 -6.35
C ASP A 626 -17.92 19.30 -6.98
N ASN A 627 -17.46 19.08 -8.21
CA ASN A 627 -16.78 20.09 -9.00
C ASN A 627 -17.69 20.56 -10.16
N PRO A 628 -18.11 21.85 -10.21
CA PRO A 628 -19.02 22.38 -11.23
C PRO A 628 -18.55 22.15 -12.67
N ASP A 629 -17.23 22.04 -12.87
CA ASP A 629 -16.59 21.91 -14.18
C ASP A 629 -16.53 20.46 -14.72
N ARG A 630 -16.95 19.46 -13.92
CA ARG A 630 -16.84 18.03 -14.26
C ARG A 630 -18.06 17.53 -15.04
N THR A 631 -18.20 17.97 -16.29
CA THR A 631 -19.22 17.40 -17.20
C THR A 631 -18.81 16.01 -17.72
N PHE A 632 -19.81 15.17 -17.99
CA PHE A 632 -19.62 13.82 -18.55
C PHE A 632 -18.81 13.87 -19.86
N ALA A 633 -19.18 14.75 -20.78
CA ALA A 633 -18.52 14.90 -22.07
C ALA A 633 -17.06 15.35 -21.94
N ARG A 634 -16.76 16.29 -21.03
CA ARG A 634 -15.39 16.78 -20.80
C ARG A 634 -14.51 15.72 -20.13
N THR A 635 -15.04 15.02 -19.12
CA THR A 635 -14.31 13.95 -18.42
C THR A 635 -13.98 12.80 -19.38
N LEU A 636 -14.97 12.37 -20.17
CA LEU A 636 -14.78 11.33 -21.18
C LEU A 636 -13.81 11.80 -22.28
N GLY A 637 -13.96 13.03 -22.80
CA GLY A 637 -13.07 13.58 -23.81
C GLY A 637 -11.61 13.67 -23.36
N ILE A 638 -11.37 14.07 -22.11
CA ILE A 638 -10.03 14.10 -21.52
C ILE A 638 -9.46 12.67 -21.38
N ALA A 639 -10.27 11.73 -20.89
CA ALA A 639 -9.83 10.35 -20.71
C ALA A 639 -9.55 9.62 -22.03
N LEU A 640 -10.30 9.92 -23.08
CA LEU A 640 -10.11 9.35 -24.41
C LEU A 640 -8.91 9.95 -25.13
N THR A 641 -8.62 11.25 -24.96
CA THR A 641 -7.55 11.93 -25.72
C THR A 641 -6.16 11.75 -25.11
N ARG A 642 -6.04 11.69 -23.78
CA ARG A 642 -4.74 11.62 -23.07
C ARG A 642 -3.88 10.40 -23.45
N PRO A 643 -4.40 9.17 -23.53
CA PRO A 643 -3.59 8.00 -23.90
C PRO A 643 -2.95 8.15 -25.28
N PHE A 644 -3.69 8.60 -26.28
CA PHE A 644 -3.14 8.82 -27.64
C PHE A 644 -2.14 9.97 -27.66
N ARG A 645 -2.39 11.05 -26.91
CA ARG A 645 -1.42 12.14 -26.78
C ARG A 645 -0.11 11.62 -26.19
N LEU A 646 -0.15 10.82 -25.13
CA LEU A 646 1.06 10.23 -24.54
C LEU A 646 1.76 9.27 -25.52
N LEU A 647 1.00 8.43 -26.23
CA LEU A 647 1.53 7.49 -27.22
C LEU A 647 2.32 8.19 -28.34
N PHE A 648 1.77 9.27 -28.91
CA PHE A 648 2.37 9.96 -30.07
C PHE A 648 3.34 11.08 -29.70
N THR A 649 3.37 11.53 -28.44
CA THR A 649 4.28 12.63 -28.02
C THR A 649 5.43 12.16 -27.13
N GLN A 650 5.35 10.98 -26.52
CA GLN A 650 6.34 10.51 -25.55
C GLN A 650 7.14 9.32 -26.11
N PRO A 651 8.42 9.51 -26.49
CA PRO A 651 9.24 8.45 -27.10
C PRO A 651 9.36 7.19 -26.24
N ILE A 652 9.44 7.34 -24.91
CA ILE A 652 9.48 6.21 -23.97
C ILE A 652 8.20 5.37 -24.05
N VAL A 653 7.03 6.03 -24.02
CA VAL A 653 5.73 5.32 -24.10
C VAL A 653 5.62 4.63 -25.44
N MET A 654 5.98 5.31 -26.54
CA MET A 654 5.94 4.74 -27.88
C MET A 654 6.80 3.46 -27.99
N PHE A 655 8.05 3.52 -27.54
CA PHE A 655 8.98 2.38 -27.62
C PHE A 655 8.54 1.20 -26.74
N LEU A 656 8.17 1.48 -25.48
CA LEU A 656 7.67 0.47 -24.56
C LEU A 656 6.34 -0.14 -25.00
N ALA A 657 5.43 0.69 -25.52
CA ALA A 657 4.17 0.23 -26.09
C ALA A 657 4.43 -0.62 -27.33
N ALA A 658 5.38 -0.28 -28.20
CA ALA A 658 5.74 -1.10 -29.36
C ALA A 658 6.25 -2.49 -28.94
N TYR A 659 7.15 -2.56 -27.95
CA TYR A 659 7.62 -3.85 -27.46
C TYR A 659 6.51 -4.66 -26.78
N MET A 660 5.69 -4.04 -25.93
CA MET A 660 4.53 -4.69 -25.30
C MET A 660 3.49 -5.16 -26.32
N THR A 661 3.33 -4.41 -27.41
CA THR A 661 2.44 -4.72 -28.54
C THR A 661 2.93 -5.98 -29.26
N TYR A 662 4.22 -6.05 -29.55
CA TYR A 662 4.84 -7.24 -30.13
C TYR A 662 4.66 -8.47 -29.22
N LEU A 663 5.02 -8.38 -27.94
CA LEU A 663 4.88 -9.49 -26.99
C LEU A 663 3.44 -10.00 -26.90
N TYR A 664 2.46 -9.10 -26.77
CA TYR A 664 1.06 -9.50 -26.64
C TYR A 664 0.49 -10.04 -27.96
N GLY A 665 0.89 -9.47 -29.10
CA GLY A 665 0.55 -9.96 -30.42
C GLY A 665 1.05 -11.38 -30.65
N THR A 666 2.33 -11.65 -30.38
CA THR A 666 2.89 -13.00 -30.50
C THR A 666 2.27 -13.97 -29.52
N MET A 667 1.85 -13.52 -28.33
CA MET A 667 1.13 -14.38 -27.38
C MET A 667 -0.16 -14.91 -28.00
N TYR A 668 -0.98 -14.02 -28.57
CA TYR A 668 -2.24 -14.42 -29.20
C TYR A 668 -2.04 -15.16 -30.52
N LEU A 669 -0.99 -14.84 -31.27
CA LEU A 669 -0.57 -15.63 -32.43
C LEU A 669 -0.37 -17.09 -32.01
N VAL A 670 0.52 -17.33 -31.05
CA VAL A 670 0.82 -18.67 -30.54
C VAL A 670 -0.44 -19.32 -29.99
N LEU A 671 -1.21 -18.63 -29.13
CA LEU A 671 -2.46 -19.17 -28.56
C LEU A 671 -3.47 -19.60 -29.64
N SER A 672 -3.57 -18.86 -30.76
CA SER A 672 -4.51 -19.19 -31.83
C SER A 672 -4.08 -20.40 -32.67
N THR A 673 -2.78 -20.58 -32.88
CA THR A 673 -2.23 -21.66 -33.71
C THR A 673 -1.82 -22.89 -32.92
N PHE A 674 -1.78 -22.81 -31.58
CA PHE A 674 -1.25 -23.86 -30.72
C PHE A 674 -2.02 -25.17 -30.84
N SER A 675 -3.34 -25.14 -30.71
CA SER A 675 -4.18 -26.34 -30.91
C SER A 675 -4.07 -26.87 -32.35
N GLY A 676 -3.99 -25.97 -33.33
CA GLY A 676 -3.81 -26.33 -34.73
C GLY A 676 -2.49 -27.08 -34.99
N LEU A 677 -1.41 -26.74 -34.30
CA LEU A 677 -0.14 -27.46 -34.36
C LEU A 677 -0.31 -28.91 -33.91
N PHE A 678 -0.89 -29.14 -32.73
CA PHE A 678 -1.07 -30.49 -32.18
C PHE A 678 -2.12 -31.30 -32.95
N ALA A 679 -3.10 -30.64 -33.57
CA ALA A 679 -4.03 -31.28 -34.49
C ALA A 679 -3.35 -31.74 -35.80
N LYS A 680 -2.63 -30.84 -36.47
CA LYS A 680 -2.07 -31.08 -37.81
C LYS A 680 -0.79 -31.93 -37.78
N VAL A 681 0.12 -31.68 -36.84
CA VAL A 681 1.46 -32.29 -36.81
C VAL A 681 1.50 -33.53 -35.93
N TYR A 682 0.77 -33.53 -34.80
CA TYR A 682 0.79 -34.60 -33.81
C TYR A 682 -0.48 -35.46 -33.80
N HIS A 683 -1.49 -35.10 -34.60
CA HIS A 683 -2.74 -35.85 -34.78
C HIS A 683 -3.52 -36.09 -33.47
N GLU A 684 -3.43 -35.16 -32.53
CA GLU A 684 -4.10 -35.27 -31.23
C GLU A 684 -5.59 -34.90 -31.33
N THR A 685 -6.44 -35.46 -30.45
CA THR A 685 -7.86 -35.07 -30.33
C THR A 685 -8.02 -33.72 -29.60
N PRO A 686 -9.15 -33.01 -29.74
CA PRO A 686 -9.30 -31.65 -29.18
C PRO A 686 -9.03 -31.53 -27.67
N GLY A 687 -9.36 -32.55 -26.86
CA GLY A 687 -9.05 -32.57 -25.43
C GLY A 687 -7.55 -32.64 -25.16
N TYR A 688 -6.82 -33.52 -25.85
CA TYR A 688 -5.34 -33.59 -25.74
C TYR A 688 -4.67 -32.32 -26.27
N GLN A 689 -5.14 -31.76 -27.39
CA GLN A 689 -4.68 -30.45 -27.88
C GLN A 689 -4.84 -29.36 -26.80
N GLY A 690 -5.97 -29.37 -26.08
CA GLY A 690 -6.22 -28.48 -24.94
C GLY A 690 -5.23 -28.65 -23.79
N LEU A 691 -4.82 -29.88 -23.47
CA LEU A 691 -3.86 -30.16 -22.39
C LEU A 691 -2.47 -29.54 -22.65
N ASN A 692 -2.04 -29.43 -23.91
CA ASN A 692 -0.75 -28.83 -24.22
C ASN A 692 -0.65 -27.37 -23.74
N TYR A 693 -1.77 -26.64 -23.59
CA TYR A 693 -1.78 -25.26 -23.08
C TYR A 693 -1.33 -25.16 -21.60
N ILE A 694 -1.24 -26.28 -20.87
CA ILE A 694 -0.60 -26.34 -19.56
C ILE A 694 0.84 -25.81 -19.64
N SER A 695 1.55 -26.06 -20.75
CA SER A 695 2.91 -25.55 -20.94
C SER A 695 2.96 -24.02 -20.96
N LEU A 696 2.06 -23.37 -21.69
CA LEU A 696 1.90 -21.92 -21.72
C LEU A 696 1.53 -21.38 -20.34
N ALA A 697 0.57 -22.03 -19.65
CA ALA A 697 0.14 -21.67 -18.30
C ALA A 697 1.28 -21.73 -17.28
N LEU A 698 2.06 -22.81 -17.32
CA LEU A 698 3.19 -23.04 -16.43
C LEU A 698 4.27 -21.98 -16.63
N GLY A 699 4.60 -21.65 -17.88
CA GLY A 699 5.55 -20.59 -18.19
C GLY A 699 5.10 -19.21 -17.69
N LEU A 700 3.84 -18.83 -17.95
CA LEU A 700 3.26 -17.58 -17.44
C LEU A 700 3.29 -17.52 -15.89
N PHE A 701 2.99 -18.63 -15.23
CA PHE A 701 3.00 -18.72 -13.78
C PHE A 701 4.43 -18.60 -13.21
N ILE A 702 5.36 -19.44 -13.67
CA ILE A 702 6.76 -19.43 -13.22
C ILE A 702 7.39 -18.06 -13.46
N GLY A 703 7.22 -17.50 -14.67
CA GLY A 703 7.76 -16.18 -15.02
C GLY A 703 7.22 -15.07 -14.12
N THR A 704 5.92 -15.09 -13.82
CA THR A 704 5.30 -14.14 -12.87
C THR A 704 5.90 -14.26 -11.48
N GLN A 705 6.04 -15.49 -10.96
CA GLN A 705 6.56 -15.71 -9.61
C GLN A 705 8.03 -15.30 -9.46
N ILE A 706 8.85 -15.56 -10.48
CA ILE A 706 10.25 -15.17 -10.54
C ILE A 706 10.37 -13.65 -10.67
N CYS A 707 9.61 -13.04 -11.59
CA CYS A 707 9.66 -11.61 -11.86
C CYS A 707 9.23 -10.81 -10.64
N ALA A 708 8.04 -11.08 -10.08
CA ALA A 708 7.52 -10.32 -8.94
C ALA A 708 8.49 -10.30 -7.75
N ARG A 709 9.00 -11.46 -7.34
CA ARG A 709 9.93 -11.57 -6.20
C ARG A 709 11.29 -10.91 -6.48
N SER A 710 11.87 -11.19 -7.64
CA SER A 710 13.22 -10.73 -7.98
C SER A 710 13.24 -9.24 -8.29
N GLN A 711 12.21 -8.72 -8.96
CA GLN A 711 12.10 -7.32 -9.32
C GLN A 711 12.02 -6.43 -8.07
N ASP A 712 11.25 -6.80 -7.04
CA ASP A 712 11.18 -6.01 -5.82
C ASP A 712 12.48 -6.09 -4.99
N ARG A 713 13.16 -7.24 -5.00
CA ARG A 713 14.47 -7.38 -4.37
C ARG A 713 15.53 -6.53 -5.07
N ILE A 714 15.58 -6.57 -6.40
CA ILE A 714 16.52 -5.79 -7.22
C ILE A 714 16.22 -4.30 -7.11
N TYR A 715 14.96 -3.90 -7.15
CA TYR A 715 14.55 -2.51 -7.02
C TYR A 715 15.00 -1.93 -5.67
N ARG A 716 14.77 -2.65 -4.56
CA ARG A 716 15.24 -2.25 -3.23
C ARG A 716 16.77 -2.20 -3.15
N ALA A 717 17.47 -3.21 -3.69
CA ALA A 717 18.94 -3.24 -3.68
C ALA A 717 19.57 -2.11 -4.49
N LEU A 718 19.01 -1.78 -5.67
CA LEU A 718 19.51 -0.69 -6.51
C LEU A 718 19.16 0.67 -5.93
N LYS A 719 17.98 0.84 -5.33
CA LYS A 719 17.62 2.07 -4.60
C LYS A 719 18.63 2.35 -3.48
N ARG A 720 18.94 1.34 -2.65
CA ARG A 720 19.96 1.47 -1.58
C ARG A 720 21.35 1.82 -2.10
N ARG A 721 21.75 1.30 -3.27
CA ARG A 721 23.10 1.53 -3.83
C ARG A 721 23.25 2.81 -4.64
N ARG A 722 22.17 3.36 -5.22
CA ARG A 722 22.24 4.42 -6.25
C ARG A 722 21.40 5.66 -5.97
N CYS A 723 20.51 5.64 -4.99
CA CYS A 723 19.73 6.82 -4.58
C CYS A 723 20.20 7.30 -3.20
N LYS A 724 20.21 8.61 -2.99
CA LYS A 724 20.40 9.19 -1.66
C LYS A 724 19.16 8.96 -0.81
N GLU A 725 19.34 8.95 0.50
CA GLU A 725 18.27 8.80 1.49
C GLU A 725 17.14 9.82 1.24
N GLY A 726 15.88 9.36 1.33
CA GLY A 726 14.70 10.16 0.99
C GLY A 726 14.39 10.34 -0.52
N GLN A 727 15.28 9.96 -1.44
CA GLN A 727 14.96 10.02 -2.89
C GLN A 727 14.10 8.83 -3.36
N LEU A 728 13.08 9.12 -4.18
CA LEU A 728 12.30 8.07 -4.84
C LEU A 728 13.19 7.19 -5.73
N GLY A 729 12.88 5.90 -5.77
CA GLY A 729 13.57 4.96 -6.65
C GLY A 729 13.33 5.30 -8.12
N ARG A 730 14.34 5.04 -8.96
CA ARG A 730 14.27 5.35 -10.39
C ARG A 730 13.49 4.24 -11.12
N PRO A 731 12.62 4.58 -12.10
CA PRO A 731 11.93 3.58 -12.94
C PRO A 731 12.89 2.57 -13.58
N GLU A 732 14.12 2.98 -13.91
CA GLU A 732 15.17 2.15 -14.51
C GLU A 732 15.56 0.94 -13.65
N PHE A 733 15.28 0.95 -12.35
CA PHE A 733 15.56 -0.20 -11.48
C PHE A 733 14.66 -1.41 -11.76
N ARG A 734 13.59 -1.25 -12.56
CA ARG A 734 12.75 -2.35 -13.07
C ARG A 734 13.39 -3.07 -14.27
N VAL A 735 14.34 -2.45 -14.95
CA VAL A 735 14.95 -2.94 -16.21
C VAL A 735 15.79 -4.23 -16.08
N PRO A 736 16.53 -4.50 -14.99
CA PRO A 736 17.39 -5.68 -14.92
C PRO A 736 16.64 -7.01 -15.10
N MET A 737 15.38 -7.12 -14.62
CA MET A 737 14.56 -8.31 -14.82
C MET A 737 13.99 -8.44 -16.23
N MET A 738 14.00 -7.36 -17.02
CA MET A 738 13.61 -7.40 -18.43
C MET A 738 14.67 -8.09 -19.30
N ILE A 739 15.95 -8.07 -18.89
CA ILE A 739 17.06 -8.72 -19.62
C ILE A 739 16.86 -10.25 -19.74
N PRO A 740 16.71 -11.02 -18.65
CA PRO A 740 16.48 -12.46 -18.78
C PRO A 740 15.19 -12.75 -19.53
N GLY A 741 14.13 -11.94 -19.36
CA GLY A 741 12.91 -12.08 -20.14
C GLY A 741 13.14 -11.93 -21.65
N ALA A 742 13.89 -10.90 -22.07
CA ALA A 742 14.17 -10.61 -23.47
C ALA A 742 15.07 -11.68 -24.14
N ILE A 743 15.86 -12.41 -23.35
CA ILE A 743 16.66 -13.55 -23.82
C ILE A 743 15.78 -14.81 -23.97
N LEU A 744 14.89 -15.06 -23.00
CA LEU A 744 14.05 -16.26 -22.98
C LEU A 744 12.98 -16.27 -24.09
N VAL A 745 12.43 -15.11 -24.47
CA VAL A 745 11.41 -15.02 -25.54
C VAL A 745 11.89 -15.63 -26.87
N PRO A 746 12.99 -15.18 -27.49
CA PRO A 746 13.46 -15.75 -28.75
C PRO A 746 13.94 -17.20 -28.60
N ILE A 747 14.59 -17.56 -27.49
CA ILE A 747 15.01 -18.95 -27.23
C ILE A 747 13.80 -19.89 -27.19
N GLY A 748 12.75 -19.52 -26.44
CA GLY A 748 11.53 -20.29 -26.34
C GLY A 748 10.81 -20.42 -27.68
N LEU A 749 10.73 -19.34 -28.47
CA LEU A 749 10.15 -19.36 -29.82
C LEU A 749 10.92 -20.27 -30.76
N LEU A 750 12.26 -20.23 -30.75
CA LEU A 750 13.09 -21.10 -31.59
C LEU A 750 12.94 -22.57 -31.22
N ILE A 751 12.96 -22.89 -29.92
CA ILE A 751 12.73 -24.26 -29.44
C ILE A 751 11.34 -24.73 -29.87
N TYR A 752 10.30 -23.93 -29.61
CA TYR A 752 8.91 -24.25 -29.98
C TYR A 752 8.78 -24.55 -31.48
N ALA A 753 9.33 -23.67 -32.31
CA ALA A 753 9.21 -23.70 -33.76
C ALA A 753 9.95 -24.87 -34.42
N TRP A 754 11.23 -25.05 -34.08
CA TRP A 754 12.07 -26.07 -34.73
C TRP A 754 11.77 -27.48 -34.24
N THR A 755 11.36 -27.65 -32.98
CA THR A 755 10.91 -28.95 -32.48
C THR A 755 9.59 -29.37 -33.11
N ALA A 756 8.70 -28.41 -33.42
CA ALA A 756 7.47 -28.62 -34.18
C ALA A 756 7.78 -28.97 -35.65
N GLU A 757 8.63 -28.20 -36.32
CA GLU A 757 9.03 -28.42 -37.72
C GLU A 757 9.66 -29.80 -37.93
N LYS A 758 10.57 -30.18 -37.02
CA LYS A 758 11.26 -31.48 -37.07
C LYS A 758 10.41 -32.64 -36.55
N ARG A 759 9.17 -32.39 -36.12
CA ARG A 759 8.24 -33.40 -35.59
C ARG A 759 8.88 -34.25 -34.48
N THR A 760 9.63 -33.59 -33.60
CA THR A 760 10.23 -34.25 -32.44
C THR A 760 9.14 -34.70 -31.45
N HIS A 761 9.48 -35.32 -30.33
CA HIS A 761 8.47 -35.68 -29.33
C HIS A 761 7.62 -34.46 -28.93
N TRP A 762 6.30 -34.63 -28.75
CA TRP A 762 5.31 -33.56 -28.49
C TRP A 762 5.67 -32.65 -27.30
N ILE A 763 6.50 -33.14 -26.37
CA ILE A 763 7.03 -32.37 -25.25
C ILE A 763 8.01 -31.27 -25.67
N GLY A 764 8.71 -31.41 -26.80
CA GLY A 764 9.67 -30.43 -27.32
C GLY A 764 9.03 -29.07 -27.56
N PRO A 765 7.96 -28.97 -28.37
CA PRO A 765 7.23 -27.73 -28.56
C PRO A 765 6.69 -27.15 -27.24
N ASN A 766 6.21 -27.99 -26.32
CA ASN A 766 5.70 -27.56 -25.02
C ASN A 766 6.79 -26.95 -24.13
N VAL A 767 8.01 -27.51 -24.10
CA VAL A 767 9.13 -26.91 -23.36
C VAL A 767 9.47 -25.54 -23.94
N GLY A 768 9.53 -25.41 -25.27
CA GLY A 768 9.75 -24.13 -25.93
C GLY A 768 8.66 -23.10 -25.60
N ALA A 769 7.39 -23.52 -25.65
CA ALA A 769 6.23 -22.70 -25.32
C ALA A 769 6.27 -22.18 -23.88
N CYS A 770 6.65 -23.03 -22.92
CA CYS A 770 6.82 -22.66 -21.50
C CYS A 770 7.94 -21.63 -21.30
N ILE A 771 9.10 -21.83 -21.92
CA ILE A 771 10.23 -20.89 -21.86
C ILE A 771 9.84 -19.54 -22.47
N TYR A 772 9.14 -19.58 -23.61
CA TYR A 772 8.65 -18.39 -24.30
C TYR A 772 7.71 -17.58 -23.42
N THR A 773 6.66 -18.19 -22.86
CA THR A 773 5.68 -17.45 -22.05
C THR A 773 6.26 -16.98 -20.72
N MET A 774 7.25 -17.69 -20.17
CA MET A 774 8.04 -17.23 -19.02
C MET A 774 8.79 -15.93 -19.34
N GLY A 775 9.52 -15.87 -20.45
CA GLY A 775 10.23 -14.65 -20.86
C GLY A 775 9.27 -13.50 -21.17
N LEU A 776 8.15 -13.82 -21.81
CA LEU A 776 7.12 -12.87 -22.21
C LEU A 776 6.51 -12.13 -21.01
N ILE A 777 6.07 -12.88 -19.99
CA ILE A 777 5.41 -12.27 -18.83
C ILE A 777 6.37 -11.44 -17.98
N MET A 778 7.65 -11.85 -17.90
CA MET A 778 8.70 -11.08 -17.22
C MET A 778 8.87 -9.71 -17.88
N CYS A 779 9.02 -9.68 -19.21
CA CYS A 779 9.12 -8.41 -19.94
C CYS A 779 7.85 -7.57 -19.79
N TYR A 780 6.68 -8.19 -19.92
CA TYR A 780 5.38 -7.52 -19.79
C TYR A 780 5.25 -6.80 -18.43
N GLN A 781 5.59 -7.47 -17.32
CA GLN A 781 5.52 -6.88 -15.98
C GLN A 781 6.54 -5.76 -15.77
N CYS A 782 7.77 -5.92 -16.28
CA CYS A 782 8.80 -4.88 -16.21
C CYS A 782 8.37 -3.61 -16.96
N ILE A 783 7.82 -3.76 -18.18
CA ILE A 783 7.33 -2.64 -19.00
C ILE A 783 6.18 -1.93 -18.28
N GLN A 784 5.21 -2.69 -17.77
CA GLN A 784 4.05 -2.13 -17.08
C GLN A 784 4.47 -1.36 -15.81
N GLY A 785 5.38 -1.92 -15.00
CA GLY A 785 5.94 -1.23 -13.84
C GLY A 785 6.70 0.05 -14.21
N TYR A 786 7.56 -0.01 -15.24
CA TYR A 786 8.32 1.15 -15.70
C TYR A 786 7.41 2.29 -16.19
N LEU A 787 6.32 1.99 -16.92
CA LEU A 787 5.35 2.99 -17.37
C LEU A 787 4.61 3.66 -16.21
N VAL A 788 4.23 2.88 -15.18
CA VAL A 788 3.58 3.41 -13.97
C VAL A 788 4.53 4.33 -13.22
N ASP A 789 5.77 3.88 -12.98
CA ASP A 789 6.76 4.61 -12.19
C ASP A 789 7.23 5.88 -12.94
N SER A 790 7.36 5.83 -14.27
CA SER A 790 7.81 6.99 -15.08
C SER A 790 6.75 8.09 -15.22
N TYR A 791 5.47 7.75 -15.17
CA TYR A 791 4.37 8.68 -15.40
C TYR A 791 3.42 8.74 -14.20
N ALA A 792 3.92 8.74 -12.96
CA ALA A 792 3.10 8.62 -11.74
C ALA A 792 1.80 9.47 -11.72
N ARG A 793 1.85 10.74 -12.17
CA ARG A 793 0.66 11.63 -12.25
C ARG A 793 -0.36 11.20 -13.31
N TYR A 794 0.09 10.57 -14.39
CA TYR A 794 -0.70 10.16 -15.55
C TYR A 794 -0.59 8.64 -15.83
N ALA A 795 -0.29 7.84 -14.80
CA ALA A 795 0.07 6.43 -14.95
C ALA A 795 -1.04 5.61 -15.61
N ALA A 796 -2.29 5.86 -15.22
CA ALA A 796 -3.46 5.23 -15.83
C ALA A 796 -3.55 5.51 -17.34
N SER A 797 -3.26 6.74 -17.78
CA SER A 797 -3.28 7.10 -19.20
C SER A 797 -2.11 6.50 -19.98
N ALA A 798 -0.92 6.40 -19.38
CA ALA A 798 0.25 5.75 -20.00
C ALA A 798 0.03 4.24 -20.18
N VAL A 799 -0.51 3.56 -19.16
CA VAL A 799 -0.86 2.14 -19.24
C VAL A 799 -2.02 1.89 -20.22
N ALA A 800 -3.01 2.79 -20.26
CA ALA A 800 -4.10 2.72 -21.24
C ALA A 800 -3.57 2.83 -22.68
N ALA A 801 -2.61 3.72 -22.94
CA ALA A 801 -2.00 3.88 -24.27
C ALA A 801 -1.37 2.57 -24.77
N ALA A 802 -0.54 1.93 -23.94
CA ALA A 802 0.06 0.64 -24.25
C ALA A 802 -0.99 -0.49 -24.34
N THR A 803 -2.07 -0.39 -23.57
CA THR A 803 -3.17 -1.37 -23.59
C THR A 803 -3.96 -1.35 -24.90
N VAL A 804 -4.20 -0.17 -25.48
CA VAL A 804 -4.86 -0.05 -26.78
C VAL A 804 -4.01 -0.72 -27.86
N THR A 805 -2.74 -0.35 -27.98
CA THR A 805 -1.88 -0.86 -29.04
C THR A 805 -1.65 -2.37 -28.91
N ARG A 806 -1.41 -2.86 -27.69
CA ARG A 806 -1.22 -4.31 -27.47
C ARG A 806 -2.48 -5.11 -27.78
N SER A 807 -3.66 -4.59 -27.45
CA SER A 807 -4.92 -5.29 -27.73
C SER A 807 -5.21 -5.34 -29.23
N LEU A 808 -4.85 -4.28 -29.97
CA LEU A 808 -4.91 -4.29 -31.44
C LEU A 808 -3.97 -5.33 -32.05
N ALA A 809 -2.76 -5.53 -31.50
CA ALA A 809 -1.89 -6.63 -31.94
C ALA A 809 -2.42 -8.01 -31.55
N GLY A 810 -3.02 -8.16 -30.36
CA GLY A 810 -3.70 -9.40 -29.97
C GLY A 810 -4.88 -9.75 -30.87
N PHE A 811 -5.53 -8.73 -31.48
CA PHE A 811 -6.51 -8.90 -32.54
C PHE A 811 -5.87 -9.25 -33.89
N GLY A 812 -4.85 -8.49 -34.32
CA GLY A 812 -4.31 -8.55 -35.68
C GLY A 812 -3.39 -9.75 -35.94
N PHE A 813 -2.58 -10.16 -34.97
CA PHE A 813 -1.57 -11.21 -35.16
C PHE A 813 -2.16 -12.59 -35.49
N PRO A 814 -3.24 -13.04 -34.82
CA PRO A 814 -3.93 -14.28 -35.21
C PRO A 814 -4.42 -14.30 -36.67
N LEU A 815 -4.77 -13.14 -37.25
CA LEU A 815 -5.40 -13.05 -38.57
C LEU A 815 -4.49 -13.52 -39.71
N PHE A 816 -3.19 -13.32 -39.59
CA PHE A 816 -2.20 -13.77 -40.58
C PHE A 816 -1.44 -15.03 -40.15
N ALA A 817 -1.71 -15.56 -38.95
CA ALA A 817 -0.87 -16.59 -38.34
C ALA A 817 -0.87 -17.90 -39.13
N ALA A 818 -2.04 -18.33 -39.60
CA ALA A 818 -2.18 -19.55 -40.40
C ALA A 818 -1.42 -19.41 -41.72
N ASP A 819 -1.68 -18.34 -42.48
CA ASP A 819 -1.05 -18.09 -43.77
C ASP A 819 0.48 -17.96 -43.65
N MET A 820 0.97 -17.35 -42.56
CA MET A 820 2.40 -17.26 -42.25
C MET A 820 3.03 -18.65 -42.06
N TYR A 821 2.40 -19.52 -41.26
CA TYR A 821 2.92 -20.87 -41.03
C TYR A 821 2.76 -21.78 -42.25
N ASP A 822 1.70 -21.60 -43.04
CA ASP A 822 1.52 -22.35 -44.29
C ASP A 822 2.58 -21.93 -45.34
N ALA A 823 3.00 -20.65 -45.37
CA ALA A 823 4.02 -20.15 -46.29
C ALA A 823 5.47 -20.44 -45.84
N LEU A 824 5.76 -20.32 -44.54
CA LEU A 824 7.14 -20.40 -44.00
C LEU A 824 7.44 -21.72 -43.28
N GLY A 825 6.43 -22.52 -42.96
CA GLY A 825 6.56 -23.61 -41.99
C GLY A 825 6.69 -23.09 -40.55
N TYR A 826 6.62 -24.00 -39.58
CA TYR A 826 6.76 -23.66 -38.17
C TYR A 826 8.18 -23.18 -37.86
N GLY A 827 9.21 -23.80 -38.44
CA GLY A 827 10.61 -23.48 -38.19
C GLY A 827 11.00 -22.05 -38.58
N TRP A 828 10.86 -21.69 -39.86
CA TRP A 828 11.18 -20.34 -40.32
C TRP A 828 10.16 -19.30 -39.85
N GLY A 829 8.88 -19.65 -39.74
CA GLY A 829 7.86 -18.78 -39.14
C GLY A 829 8.23 -18.37 -37.70
N GLY A 830 8.62 -19.33 -36.86
CA GLY A 830 9.08 -19.03 -35.51
C GLY A 830 10.46 -18.34 -35.45
N THR A 831 11.34 -18.60 -36.42
CA THR A 831 12.63 -17.89 -36.54
C THR A 831 12.42 -16.40 -36.88
N LEU A 832 11.46 -16.09 -37.75
CA LEU A 832 11.05 -14.71 -38.05
C LEU A 832 10.56 -14.00 -36.78
N LEU A 833 9.67 -14.64 -36.02
CA LEU A 833 9.21 -14.11 -34.73
C LEU A 833 10.39 -13.94 -33.75
N ALA A 834 11.24 -14.95 -33.57
CA ALA A 834 12.40 -14.84 -32.69
C ALA A 834 13.34 -13.68 -33.11
N GLY A 835 13.57 -13.49 -34.41
CA GLY A 835 14.37 -12.38 -34.94
C GLY A 835 13.77 -11.01 -34.60
N LEU A 836 12.46 -10.83 -34.78
CA LEU A 836 11.77 -9.61 -34.38
C LEU A 836 11.81 -9.38 -32.87
N ALA A 837 11.72 -10.45 -32.07
CA ALA A 837 11.86 -10.38 -30.62
C ALA A 837 13.27 -9.90 -30.21
N VAL A 838 14.31 -10.31 -30.92
CA VAL A 838 15.68 -9.82 -30.70
C VAL A 838 15.79 -8.35 -31.06
N VAL A 839 15.32 -7.95 -32.25
CA VAL A 839 15.41 -6.57 -32.75
C VAL A 839 14.68 -5.59 -31.83
N LEU A 840 13.51 -5.96 -31.32
CA LEU A 840 12.73 -5.09 -30.43
C LEU A 840 13.12 -5.24 -28.96
N GLY A 841 13.35 -6.47 -28.51
CA GLY A 841 13.48 -6.81 -27.11
C GLY A 841 14.88 -6.63 -26.52
N TRP A 842 15.95 -6.87 -27.27
CA TRP A 842 17.32 -6.73 -26.74
C TRP A 842 17.78 -5.28 -26.61
N PRO A 843 17.48 -4.36 -27.53
CA PRO A 843 17.78 -2.95 -27.35
C PRO A 843 17.01 -2.32 -26.19
N ALA A 844 15.81 -2.84 -25.86
CA ALA A 844 14.92 -2.22 -24.89
C ALA A 844 15.54 -2.06 -23.48
N PRO A 845 16.10 -3.11 -22.84
CA PRO A 845 16.78 -2.95 -21.57
C PRO A 845 17.97 -1.99 -21.63
N VAL A 846 18.77 -2.06 -22.69
CA VAL A 846 19.97 -1.24 -22.85
C VAL A 846 19.60 0.24 -22.98
N LEU A 847 18.63 0.55 -23.84
CA LEU A 847 18.16 1.91 -24.06
C LEU A 847 17.56 2.51 -22.78
N LEU A 848 16.73 1.77 -22.05
CA LEU A 848 16.14 2.26 -20.81
C LEU A 848 17.18 2.43 -19.70
N TRP A 849 18.13 1.50 -19.57
CA TRP A 849 19.14 1.56 -18.51
C TRP A 849 20.10 2.75 -18.68
N PHE A 850 20.56 3.01 -19.90
CA PHE A 850 21.55 4.07 -20.16
C PHE A 850 20.94 5.42 -20.54
N TYR A 851 19.79 5.43 -21.24
CA TYR A 851 19.18 6.65 -21.79
C TYR A 851 17.81 7.00 -21.19
N GLY A 852 17.23 6.12 -20.36
CA GLY A 852 15.90 6.32 -19.76
C GLY A 852 15.74 7.65 -19.03
N GLU A 853 16.69 8.00 -18.17
CA GLU A 853 16.68 9.26 -17.42
C GLU A 853 16.72 10.50 -18.34
N LYS A 854 17.59 10.49 -19.36
CA LYS A 854 17.69 11.58 -20.34
C LYS A 854 16.41 11.72 -21.17
N LEU A 855 15.76 10.60 -21.51
CA LEU A 855 14.51 10.58 -22.26
C LEU A 855 13.33 11.05 -21.39
N ARG A 856 13.31 10.72 -20.09
CA ARG A 856 12.29 11.20 -19.14
C ARG A 856 12.43 12.70 -18.89
N ALA A 857 13.66 13.21 -18.72
CA ALA A 857 13.91 14.63 -18.49
C ALA A 857 13.45 15.53 -19.65
N LYS A 858 13.34 15.00 -20.88
CA LYS A 858 12.79 15.72 -22.05
C LYS A 858 11.27 15.71 -22.11
N SER A 859 10.59 14.90 -21.29
CA SER A 859 9.14 14.80 -21.24
C SER A 859 8.54 15.83 -20.30
N LYS A 860 7.47 16.51 -20.74
CA LYS A 860 6.65 17.37 -19.87
C LYS A 860 5.69 16.58 -18.97
N PHE A 861 5.58 15.26 -19.16
CA PHE A 861 4.61 14.39 -18.50
C PHE A 861 5.25 13.32 -17.62
N ALA A 862 6.52 13.00 -17.84
CA ALA A 862 7.28 12.07 -17.02
C ALA A 862 7.94 12.79 -15.84
N ARG A 863 8.20 12.04 -14.77
CA ARG A 863 8.99 12.50 -13.62
C ARG A 863 10.37 11.87 -13.66
#